data_AF-A0A7C8MGA2-F1
#
_entry.id   AF-A0A7C8MGA2-F1
#
_cell.length_a   1.000
_cell.length_b   1.000
_cell.length_c   1.000
_cell.angle_alpha   90.00
_cell.angle_beta   90.00
_cell.angle_gamma   90.00
#
_symmetry.space_group_name_H-M   'P 1'
#
loop_
_entity.id
_entity.type
_entity.pdbx_description
1 polymer ?
#
loop_
_entity_poly.entity_id
_entity_poly.type
_entity_poly.pdbx_seq_one_letter_code
_entity_poly.pdbx_strand_id
1 'polypeptide(L)'
;MISHVFLFGIFGVSASAQFLKPLPADFRHTPGSWAWLSYDVPSYAALPGQFNRSVFAAPGEATVTDPGVIALNQQLNETDFVAYDSRFFDFVGPDATVAKVINLSHQTHEAPCLVPGTKDLFFTEWGPPGGDNGVHDYQYLLDTETHELRNLTTDPPTVNAHGCVAYNGNLYVVTDGGPSESAYFAKIDPKTWKRTTLLNHYYEQPFGAFNDLEVDKDGNFYLTDSRSGIFRHVTPFTPPTNPSIYFIDGKTFRPKVIHITTGNANGVSLSPDGKTIYLPDTGVSSGDYNPYGDRGLWAYDFATSGGLREKKVPILTNARLLTNPIANFYDGIRVSKDGWIVVGANDGVDIIDPVDGYILGSIRVGADGEAVNIVLNGHDIWVGPPNIKFIDYLGEGLHSHVFKVQISGQIYALKLFRFCCVSTWSGARLYDCSSDSIRALYGYSEPFSCECRAFGRLHETGYEELAVRCFGYILLNEEDERIMMNQFKDLDAYSFWDLQNCETDKENMRGLYLDKGGRPPPLRGIVKEFGSVKDLRLGGLGIINLDVAHRQLIDGKLGDFSTAITTPHIITTPELNRYLTPESMWAMNCETFRLSKDDYYDIEIMVLEWNDDCENQKDHITFRVFESSNYNQSRYQLRSTPSRKRVYSFVDPRRYDWKAFAACIYFSPLSHIPGPKLAALTYLYEAYYDVWLGGKYFLRVAEMHRQYGPIVRITPDEVHFADPEFLDALYPAGGRKTDKPSWFPLLNGIKLIGRLDSSARAQEVVKIHEVFKAAASDIITTYAFDNSFNFLEMPNYGKNYLEATNRFLLLSHICVLFPFTYPLIQNSPSWVLRLLFPNLREWWLDQVHSIRESPDAERAKRTIFGGILSSKLPDEEKTDLRLASEAQSMVFAGESTTAWGLNSVLYELLAHPDEFRKLKEELSALKLDPSGIPSLSQVDGLPYLGAIIQEALRVHPGVLTRQMRVSPEVPVIYMDRAKGKTYVVPPGVVTSMSPHITHRDPAAFEDPLEFRPQRWIDDPRLARYFHGFARGSRNCVGMSLARREIALTLATLVLKYDLYHGQKGPSMELYETERARDVDAHSDFIIPVPAEGSQGVRIRFRT
;
A
#
# COMPACT_ATOMS: atom_id res chain seq x y z
N MET A 1 4.06 -59.94 50.61
CA MET A 1 2.90 -59.37 49.88
C MET A 1 3.26 -59.45 48.40
N ILE A 2 2.48 -60.07 47.50
CA ILE A 2 1.02 -59.98 47.26
C ILE A 2 0.66 -58.58 46.75
N SER A 3 0.10 -58.37 45.55
CA SER A 3 -0.11 -59.31 44.41
C SER A 3 -0.51 -58.54 43.14
N HIS A 4 -0.40 -59.21 41.98
CA HIS A 4 -1.05 -58.91 40.69
C HIS A 4 -0.54 -57.63 39.96
N VAL A 5 -0.18 -57.62 38.67
CA VAL A 5 -0.60 -58.35 37.44
C VAL A 5 -2.00 -57.97 36.96
N PHE A 6 -2.12 -57.33 35.79
CA PHE A 6 -2.90 -57.89 34.66
C PHE A 6 -2.72 -57.10 33.35
N LEU A 7 -2.78 -57.84 32.24
CA LEU A 7 -3.16 -57.41 30.88
C LEU A 7 -2.49 -56.16 30.28
N PHE A 8 -1.27 -56.36 29.76
CA PHE A 8 -1.01 -55.93 28.38
C PHE A 8 -1.55 -57.02 27.44
N GLY A 9 -2.51 -56.67 26.58
CA GLY A 9 -3.05 -57.58 25.55
C GLY A 9 -4.56 -57.40 25.33
N ILE A 10 -4.98 -57.27 24.06
CA ILE A 10 -6.36 -57.05 23.60
C ILE A 10 -6.91 -55.70 24.14
N PHE A 11 -6.79 -54.56 23.45
CA PHE A 11 -6.99 -54.35 22.02
C PHE A 11 -5.88 -53.53 21.36
N GLY A 12 -5.62 -53.80 20.08
CA GLY A 12 -4.95 -52.84 19.18
C GLY A 12 -5.94 -51.76 18.75
N VAL A 13 -6.26 -50.84 19.65
CA VAL A 13 -6.92 -49.57 19.29
C VAL A 13 -5.92 -48.79 18.43
N SER A 14 -6.27 -48.42 17.20
CA SER A 14 -5.39 -47.58 16.38
C SER A 14 -5.17 -46.24 17.08
N ALA A 15 -4.01 -45.62 16.89
CA ALA A 15 -3.72 -44.34 17.55
C ALA A 15 -4.71 -43.22 17.11
N SER A 16 -5.36 -43.36 15.94
CA SER A 16 -6.47 -42.53 15.48
C SER A 16 -7.79 -42.77 16.22
N ALA A 17 -8.06 -43.98 16.72
CA ALA A 17 -9.32 -44.35 17.38
C ALA A 17 -9.47 -43.81 18.83
N GLN A 18 -8.51 -43.01 19.30
CA GLN A 18 -8.68 -42.11 20.45
C GLN A 18 -9.46 -40.83 20.10
N PHE A 19 -9.56 -40.48 18.81
CA PHE A 19 -10.17 -39.23 18.32
C PHE A 19 -11.44 -39.44 17.50
N LEU A 20 -11.65 -40.65 16.95
CA LEU A 20 -12.82 -41.00 16.15
C LEU A 20 -13.90 -41.72 16.96
N LYS A 21 -15.16 -41.31 16.83
CA LYS A 21 -16.30 -42.10 17.30
C LYS A 21 -16.51 -43.33 16.40
N PRO A 22 -16.99 -44.47 16.94
CA PRO A 22 -17.50 -45.57 16.12
C PRO A 22 -18.71 -45.12 15.30
N LEU A 23 -18.70 -45.40 14.00
CA LEU A 23 -19.78 -45.03 13.07
C LEU A 23 -21.15 -45.61 13.51
N PRO A 24 -22.29 -44.95 13.16
CA PRO A 24 -23.63 -45.53 13.29
C PRO A 24 -23.71 -46.92 12.64
N ALA A 25 -24.64 -47.77 13.09
CA ALA A 25 -24.66 -49.19 12.69
C ALA A 25 -24.75 -49.36 11.16
N ASP A 26 -25.61 -48.59 10.52
CA ASP A 26 -25.89 -48.65 9.08
C ASP A 26 -24.75 -48.05 8.23
N PHE A 27 -23.86 -47.26 8.85
CA PHE A 27 -22.70 -46.61 8.22
C PHE A 27 -21.40 -47.41 8.33
N ARG A 28 -21.44 -48.69 8.76
CA ARG A 28 -20.25 -49.55 8.94
C ARG A 28 -19.90 -50.41 7.73
N HIS A 29 -20.83 -50.55 6.78
CA HIS A 29 -20.74 -51.45 5.64
C HIS A 29 -21.20 -50.75 4.35
N THR A 30 -20.85 -49.47 4.24
CA THR A 30 -21.22 -48.54 3.17
C THR A 30 -20.20 -48.57 2.02
N PRO A 31 -20.56 -48.08 0.82
CA PRO A 31 -19.67 -48.09 -0.34
C PRO A 31 -18.61 -46.98 -0.31
N GLY A 32 -18.93 -45.78 0.21
CA GLY A 32 -17.95 -44.74 0.52
C GLY A 32 -17.22 -44.97 1.85
N SER A 33 -16.08 -44.32 2.05
CA SER A 33 -15.29 -44.35 3.28
C SER A 33 -15.64 -43.21 4.24
N TRP A 34 -15.61 -43.48 5.56
CA TRP A 34 -16.21 -42.60 6.58
C TRP A 34 -15.34 -42.44 7.83
N ALA A 35 -15.30 -41.21 8.36
CA ALA A 35 -14.74 -40.87 9.67
C ALA A 35 -15.70 -40.00 10.48
N TRP A 36 -15.74 -40.14 11.82
CA TRP A 36 -16.59 -39.34 12.71
C TRP A 36 -15.78 -38.64 13.81
N LEU A 37 -15.42 -37.39 13.55
CA LEU A 37 -14.72 -36.46 14.44
C LEU A 37 -15.73 -35.67 15.29
N SER A 38 -16.49 -36.38 16.12
CA SER A 38 -17.66 -35.79 16.77
C SER A 38 -17.33 -34.67 17.75
N TYR A 39 -18.00 -33.51 17.62
CA TYR A 39 -17.85 -32.35 18.51
C TYR A 39 -18.10 -32.67 20.01
N ASP A 40 -18.85 -33.73 20.32
CA ASP A 40 -19.04 -34.24 21.69
C ASP A 40 -17.74 -34.67 22.40
N VAL A 41 -16.66 -34.91 21.65
CA VAL A 41 -15.41 -35.50 22.15
C VAL A 41 -14.36 -34.41 22.41
N PRO A 42 -13.99 -34.11 23.67
CA PRO A 42 -13.11 -32.97 23.98
C PRO A 42 -11.70 -33.04 23.38
N SER A 43 -11.23 -34.21 22.95
CA SER A 43 -9.95 -34.37 22.24
C SER A 43 -9.94 -33.74 20.85
N TYR A 44 -11.10 -33.43 20.26
CA TYR A 44 -11.18 -32.63 19.03
C TYR A 44 -10.78 -31.15 19.27
N ALA A 45 -11.14 -30.59 20.43
CA ALA A 45 -10.81 -29.22 20.81
C ALA A 45 -9.40 -29.06 21.40
N ALA A 46 -8.73 -30.15 21.76
CA ALA A 46 -7.41 -30.16 22.40
C ALA A 46 -6.56 -31.34 21.91
N LEU A 47 -5.87 -31.13 20.80
CA LEU A 47 -4.93 -32.10 20.24
C LEU A 47 -3.63 -32.17 21.08
N PRO A 48 -3.10 -33.37 21.37
CA PRO A 48 -1.82 -33.53 22.06
C PRO A 48 -0.62 -33.21 21.16
N GLY A 49 0.54 -32.94 21.79
CA GLY A 49 1.79 -32.63 21.11
C GLY A 49 1.89 -31.17 20.65
N GLN A 50 2.77 -30.91 19.67
CA GLN A 50 2.74 -29.67 18.88
C GLN A 50 1.87 -29.89 17.64
N PHE A 51 1.12 -28.86 17.29
CA PHE A 51 0.26 -28.80 16.10
C PHE A 51 0.49 -27.47 15.40
N ASN A 52 0.73 -27.50 14.09
CA ASN A 52 0.86 -26.32 13.25
C ASN A 52 0.17 -26.56 11.90
N ARG A 53 -0.84 -25.75 11.57
CA ARG A 53 -1.59 -25.81 10.31
C ARG A 53 -1.85 -24.39 9.79
N SER A 54 -1.68 -24.18 8.50
CA SER A 54 -2.13 -22.93 7.86
C SER A 54 -3.65 -22.86 7.88
N VAL A 55 -4.23 -21.66 7.99
CA VAL A 55 -5.68 -21.45 7.81
C VAL A 55 -6.14 -21.65 6.36
N PHE A 56 -5.20 -21.82 5.43
CA PHE A 56 -5.43 -22.20 4.03
C PHE A 56 -5.31 -23.71 3.77
N ALA A 57 -4.83 -24.48 4.76
CA ALA A 57 -4.47 -25.89 4.62
C ALA A 57 -5.55 -26.83 5.16
N ALA A 58 -5.73 -27.97 4.49
CA ALA A 58 -6.68 -29.02 4.87
C ALA A 58 -6.30 -29.64 6.24
N PRO A 59 -7.25 -30.18 7.04
CA PRO A 59 -6.97 -30.74 8.36
C PRO A 59 -5.82 -31.75 8.43
N GLY A 60 -5.70 -32.62 7.43
CA GLY A 60 -4.64 -33.63 7.36
C GLY A 60 -3.26 -33.11 6.94
N GLU A 61 -3.16 -31.87 6.45
CA GLU A 61 -1.89 -31.20 6.10
C GLU A 61 -1.20 -30.56 7.33
N ALA A 62 -1.79 -30.69 8.53
CA ALA A 62 -1.19 -30.16 9.74
C ALA A 62 0.14 -30.87 10.08
N THR A 63 1.19 -30.08 10.33
CA THR A 63 2.43 -30.58 10.92
C THR A 63 2.19 -30.87 12.39
N VAL A 64 2.32 -32.14 12.79
CA VAL A 64 1.98 -32.64 14.13
C VAL A 64 3.04 -33.58 14.68
N THR A 65 3.29 -33.52 15.99
CA THR A 65 4.31 -34.35 16.66
C THR A 65 3.74 -35.55 17.43
N ASP A 66 2.43 -35.62 17.63
CA ASP A 66 1.79 -36.74 18.34
C ASP A 66 1.46 -37.90 17.38
N PRO A 67 1.89 -39.15 17.65
CA PRO A 67 1.65 -40.29 16.77
C PRO A 67 0.17 -40.63 16.53
N GLY A 68 -0.72 -40.31 17.48
CA GLY A 68 -2.16 -40.49 17.31
C GLY A 68 -2.78 -39.47 16.36
N VAL A 69 -2.33 -38.22 16.44
CA VAL A 69 -2.75 -37.16 15.52
C VAL A 69 -2.14 -37.36 14.12
N ILE A 70 -0.91 -37.87 14.01
CA ILE A 70 -0.32 -38.28 12.72
C ILE A 70 -1.17 -39.37 12.05
N ALA A 71 -1.50 -40.44 12.79
CA ALA A 71 -2.32 -41.53 12.27
C ALA A 71 -3.76 -41.08 11.93
N LEU A 72 -4.31 -40.12 12.68
CA LEU A 72 -5.60 -39.50 12.39
C LEU A 72 -5.57 -38.70 11.08
N ASN A 73 -4.57 -37.84 10.89
CA ASN A 73 -4.42 -37.04 9.68
C ASN A 73 -4.28 -37.91 8.42
N GLN A 74 -3.48 -38.98 8.50
CA GLN A 74 -3.36 -39.97 7.42
C GLN A 74 -4.71 -40.60 7.08
N GLN A 75 -5.46 -41.07 8.09
CA GLN A 75 -6.79 -41.66 7.88
C GLN A 75 -7.79 -40.66 7.27
N LEU A 76 -7.73 -39.38 7.64
CA LEU A 76 -8.64 -38.34 7.11
C LEU A 76 -8.34 -37.96 5.65
N ASN A 77 -7.09 -38.07 5.19
CA ASN A 77 -6.73 -37.86 3.78
C ASN A 77 -7.22 -38.99 2.88
N GLU A 78 -7.47 -40.18 3.44
CA GLU A 78 -7.98 -41.37 2.74
C GLU A 78 -9.51 -41.56 2.93
N THR A 79 -10.23 -40.56 3.44
CA THR A 79 -11.66 -40.64 3.78
C THR A 79 -12.53 -39.76 2.88
N ASP A 80 -13.57 -40.34 2.25
CA ASP A 80 -14.54 -39.62 1.41
C ASP A 80 -15.48 -38.71 2.23
N PHE A 81 -15.95 -39.17 3.39
CA PHE A 81 -16.97 -38.50 4.19
C PHE A 81 -16.52 -38.29 5.64
N VAL A 82 -16.35 -37.02 6.05
CA VAL A 82 -15.89 -36.65 7.40
C VAL A 82 -17.04 -35.98 8.17
N ALA A 83 -17.65 -36.71 9.11
CA ALA A 83 -18.70 -36.20 9.98
C ALA A 83 -18.12 -35.50 11.23
N TYR A 84 -18.70 -34.38 11.64
CA TYR A 84 -18.47 -33.70 12.92
C TYR A 84 -19.70 -33.72 13.84
N ASP A 85 -20.90 -33.76 13.25
CA ASP A 85 -22.19 -33.86 13.92
C ASP A 85 -22.96 -35.12 13.43
N SER A 86 -23.87 -35.65 14.25
CA SER A 86 -24.74 -36.75 13.82
C SER A 86 -25.70 -36.37 12.69
N ARG A 87 -26.13 -35.10 12.60
CA ARG A 87 -27.03 -34.59 11.55
C ARG A 87 -26.49 -34.77 10.14
N PHE A 88 -25.18 -34.90 9.96
CA PHE A 88 -24.55 -35.14 8.65
C PHE A 88 -24.94 -36.50 8.06
N PHE A 89 -25.12 -37.53 8.91
CA PHE A 89 -25.58 -38.85 8.46
C PHE A 89 -27.02 -38.79 7.93
N ASP A 90 -27.87 -37.93 8.51
CA ASP A 90 -29.26 -37.71 8.06
C ASP A 90 -29.31 -36.95 6.71
N PHE A 91 -28.31 -36.12 6.40
CA PHE A 91 -28.20 -35.40 5.14
C PHE A 91 -27.68 -36.27 3.99
N VAL A 92 -26.58 -37.01 4.23
CA VAL A 92 -25.87 -37.76 3.17
C VAL A 92 -26.47 -39.15 2.92
N GLY A 93 -26.90 -39.85 3.99
CA GLY A 93 -27.37 -41.25 3.90
C GLY A 93 -26.25 -42.29 3.72
N PRO A 94 -26.54 -43.58 3.99
CA PRO A 94 -25.51 -44.64 4.02
C PRO A 94 -25.03 -45.08 2.63
N ASP A 95 -25.88 -45.02 1.61
CA ASP A 95 -25.58 -45.50 0.25
C ASP A 95 -24.69 -44.53 -0.57
N ALA A 96 -24.26 -43.41 0.02
CA ALA A 96 -23.51 -42.37 -0.67
C ALA A 96 -22.11 -42.81 -1.13
N THR A 97 -21.69 -42.27 -2.27
CA THR A 97 -20.38 -42.49 -2.89
C THR A 97 -19.85 -41.20 -3.49
N VAL A 98 -18.52 -41.11 -3.66
CA VAL A 98 -17.85 -40.06 -4.45
C VAL A 98 -17.27 -40.72 -5.69
N ALA A 99 -17.45 -40.11 -6.87
CA ALA A 99 -16.97 -40.67 -8.13
C ALA A 99 -16.48 -39.57 -9.08
N LYS A 100 -15.26 -39.72 -9.62
CA LYS A 100 -14.76 -38.83 -10.69
C LYS A 100 -15.31 -39.30 -12.04
N VAL A 101 -16.36 -38.63 -12.49
CA VAL A 101 -17.17 -38.92 -13.69
C VAL A 101 -16.51 -38.54 -15.01
N ILE A 102 -15.72 -37.46 -15.03
CA ILE A 102 -15.02 -36.93 -16.20
C ILE A 102 -13.67 -36.33 -15.79
N ASN A 103 -12.75 -36.17 -16.74
CA ASN A 103 -11.49 -35.46 -16.55
C ASN A 103 -11.30 -34.45 -17.68
N LEU A 104 -11.41 -33.17 -17.36
CA LEU A 104 -11.22 -32.06 -18.29
C LEU A 104 -9.74 -31.65 -18.39
N SER A 105 -9.43 -30.75 -19.32
CA SER A 105 -8.04 -30.29 -19.53
C SER A 105 -7.65 -29.20 -18.54
N HIS A 106 -8.63 -28.38 -18.13
CA HIS A 106 -8.45 -27.26 -17.23
C HIS A 106 -9.53 -27.25 -16.13
N GLN A 107 -9.52 -26.23 -15.28
CA GLN A 107 -10.32 -26.19 -14.06
C GLN A 107 -11.81 -25.96 -14.37
N THR A 108 -12.73 -26.64 -13.68
CA THR A 108 -14.17 -26.29 -13.74
C THR A 108 -14.55 -25.48 -12.52
N HIS A 109 -14.47 -24.15 -12.65
CA HIS A 109 -14.75 -23.24 -11.54
C HIS A 109 -16.10 -22.52 -11.65
N GLU A 110 -16.69 -22.42 -12.85
CA GLU A 110 -17.69 -21.37 -13.11
C GLU A 110 -19.04 -21.84 -13.69
N ALA A 111 -20.09 -21.12 -13.29
CA ALA A 111 -21.48 -21.18 -13.77
C ALA A 111 -22.21 -22.56 -13.81
N PRO A 112 -21.98 -23.51 -12.88
CA PRO A 112 -22.65 -24.81 -12.96
C PRO A 112 -24.17 -24.67 -12.70
N CYS A 113 -25.00 -25.18 -13.63
CA CYS A 113 -26.47 -25.14 -13.54
C CYS A 113 -27.16 -26.22 -14.38
N LEU A 114 -28.30 -26.75 -13.90
CA LEU A 114 -29.08 -27.75 -14.65
C LEU A 114 -29.97 -27.09 -15.71
N VAL A 115 -29.86 -27.56 -16.96
CA VAL A 115 -30.62 -27.02 -18.10
C VAL A 115 -32.09 -27.44 -18.03
N PRO A 116 -33.06 -26.48 -17.96
CA PRO A 116 -34.47 -26.78 -17.67
C PRO A 116 -35.13 -27.83 -18.59
N GLY A 117 -35.53 -28.96 -18.00
CA GLY A 117 -36.25 -30.03 -18.70
C GLY A 117 -35.36 -31.01 -19.47
N THR A 118 -34.06 -31.02 -19.20
CA THR A 118 -33.06 -31.94 -19.78
C THR A 118 -32.33 -32.71 -18.67
N LYS A 119 -31.23 -33.39 -19.02
CA LYS A 119 -30.25 -33.96 -18.09
C LYS A 119 -28.87 -33.27 -18.20
N ASP A 120 -28.82 -32.10 -18.82
CA ASP A 120 -27.57 -31.40 -19.09
C ASP A 120 -27.19 -30.48 -17.92
N LEU A 121 -25.98 -30.64 -17.42
CA LEU A 121 -25.28 -29.66 -16.58
C LEU A 121 -24.56 -28.66 -17.51
N PHE A 122 -25.03 -27.42 -17.52
CA PHE A 122 -24.35 -26.27 -18.12
C PHE A 122 -23.26 -25.79 -17.17
N PHE A 123 -22.04 -25.52 -17.67
CA PHE A 123 -20.93 -24.93 -16.89
C PHE A 123 -19.85 -24.33 -17.81
N THR A 124 -18.89 -23.63 -17.23
CA THR A 124 -17.73 -23.04 -17.92
C THR A 124 -16.42 -23.68 -17.42
N GLU A 125 -15.52 -24.05 -18.33
CA GLU A 125 -14.14 -24.44 -18.02
C GLU A 125 -13.24 -23.19 -18.00
N TRP A 126 -12.27 -23.11 -17.09
CA TRP A 126 -11.36 -21.97 -16.93
C TRP A 126 -9.93 -22.37 -17.31
N GLY A 127 -9.46 -21.85 -18.45
CA GLY A 127 -8.12 -22.10 -18.99
C GLY A 127 -8.07 -22.06 -20.53
N PRO A 128 -6.94 -22.45 -21.15
CA PRO A 128 -6.81 -22.64 -22.60
C PRO A 128 -7.93 -23.52 -23.19
N PRO A 129 -8.49 -23.22 -24.37
CA PRO A 129 -8.12 -22.16 -25.32
C PRO A 129 -8.49 -20.71 -24.91
N GLY A 130 -9.12 -20.47 -23.76
CA GLY A 130 -9.45 -19.12 -23.24
C GLY A 130 -8.26 -18.27 -22.73
N GLY A 131 -7.02 -18.71 -22.91
CA GLY A 131 -5.82 -17.95 -22.51
C GLY A 131 -5.60 -17.82 -21.00
N ASP A 132 -4.62 -16.98 -20.62
CA ASP A 132 -4.13 -16.85 -19.24
C ASP A 132 -5.14 -16.21 -18.26
N ASN A 133 -6.22 -15.62 -18.75
CA ASN A 133 -7.35 -15.12 -17.95
C ASN A 133 -8.61 -16.00 -18.05
N GLY A 134 -8.57 -17.05 -18.89
CA GLY A 134 -9.65 -18.04 -19.08
C GLY A 134 -10.89 -17.51 -19.81
N VAL A 135 -10.80 -16.39 -20.52
CA VAL A 135 -11.94 -15.74 -21.18
C VAL A 135 -12.21 -16.36 -22.56
N HIS A 136 -13.33 -17.06 -22.71
CA HIS A 136 -13.81 -17.61 -23.99
C HIS A 136 -15.34 -17.48 -24.13
N ASP A 137 -15.86 -17.80 -25.32
CA ASP A 137 -17.24 -17.52 -25.75
C ASP A 137 -18.15 -18.76 -25.85
N TYR A 138 -17.68 -19.91 -25.37
CA TYR A 138 -18.40 -21.18 -25.34
C TYR A 138 -18.61 -21.68 -23.90
N GLN A 139 -19.50 -22.65 -23.74
CA GLN A 139 -19.76 -23.35 -22.49
C GLN A 139 -19.83 -24.86 -22.75
N TYR A 140 -19.86 -25.64 -21.68
CA TYR A 140 -20.08 -27.07 -21.74
C TYR A 140 -21.50 -27.45 -21.34
N LEU A 141 -22.00 -28.52 -21.95
CA LEU A 141 -23.16 -29.31 -21.53
C LEU A 141 -22.66 -30.72 -21.24
N LEU A 142 -22.73 -31.16 -19.98
CA LEU A 142 -22.46 -32.54 -19.57
C LEU A 142 -23.77 -33.23 -19.24
N ASP A 143 -24.11 -34.28 -19.99
CA ASP A 143 -25.27 -35.13 -19.70
C ASP A 143 -25.01 -35.95 -18.43
N THR A 144 -25.79 -35.72 -17.37
CA THR A 144 -25.54 -36.29 -16.04
C THR A 144 -25.88 -37.77 -15.90
N GLU A 145 -26.39 -38.43 -16.94
CA GLU A 145 -26.72 -39.88 -16.93
C GLU A 145 -25.80 -40.71 -17.85
N THR A 146 -25.32 -40.11 -18.94
CA THR A 146 -24.45 -40.76 -19.93
C THR A 146 -22.99 -40.28 -19.87
N HIS A 147 -22.73 -39.17 -19.18
CA HIS A 147 -21.46 -38.44 -19.13
C HIS A 147 -20.96 -37.95 -20.51
N GLU A 148 -21.86 -37.78 -21.50
CA GLU A 148 -21.52 -37.14 -22.76
C GLU A 148 -21.28 -35.65 -22.56
N LEU A 149 -20.09 -35.18 -22.91
CA LEU A 149 -19.69 -33.77 -22.87
C LEU A 149 -19.83 -33.13 -24.27
N ARG A 150 -20.51 -31.99 -24.35
CA ARG A 150 -20.81 -31.28 -25.59
C ARG A 150 -20.50 -29.78 -25.46
N ASN A 151 -19.83 -29.18 -26.44
CA ASN A 151 -19.63 -27.72 -26.47
C ASN A 151 -20.91 -27.00 -26.93
N LEU A 152 -21.15 -25.82 -26.33
CA LEU A 152 -22.27 -24.93 -26.60
C LEU A 152 -21.76 -23.51 -26.87
N THR A 153 -22.29 -22.84 -27.90
CA THR A 153 -22.13 -21.41 -28.12
C THR A 153 -23.52 -20.80 -28.32
N THR A 154 -23.81 -19.68 -27.65
CA THR A 154 -25.11 -19.00 -27.70
C THR A 154 -25.19 -17.97 -28.83
N ASP A 155 -26.40 -17.48 -29.15
CA ASP A 155 -26.62 -16.37 -30.11
C ASP A 155 -27.11 -15.10 -29.39
N PRO A 156 -26.29 -14.02 -29.26
CA PRO A 156 -24.85 -13.96 -29.52
C PRO A 156 -24.02 -14.63 -28.40
N PRO A 157 -22.76 -15.06 -28.67
CA PRO A 157 -21.96 -15.90 -27.77
C PRO A 157 -21.83 -15.32 -26.36
N THR A 158 -22.02 -16.14 -25.33
CA THR A 158 -21.87 -15.72 -23.93
C THR A 158 -20.39 -15.79 -23.59
N VAL A 159 -19.76 -14.65 -23.30
CA VAL A 159 -18.35 -14.60 -22.90
C VAL A 159 -18.25 -14.85 -21.39
N ASN A 160 -17.45 -15.85 -21.00
CA ASN A 160 -17.10 -16.21 -19.63
C ASN A 160 -18.28 -16.15 -18.63
N ALA A 161 -19.20 -17.10 -18.73
CA ALA A 161 -20.28 -17.24 -17.75
C ALA A 161 -19.71 -17.67 -16.40
N HIS A 162 -19.89 -16.81 -15.38
CA HIS A 162 -19.41 -16.96 -14.00
C HIS A 162 -20.49 -17.55 -13.07
N GLY A 163 -21.72 -17.05 -13.16
CA GLY A 163 -22.87 -17.56 -12.40
C GLY A 163 -24.00 -17.99 -13.31
N CYS A 164 -24.75 -19.04 -12.95
CA CYS A 164 -25.94 -19.47 -13.70
C CYS A 164 -27.05 -20.05 -12.80
N VAL A 165 -28.30 -19.60 -13.00
CA VAL A 165 -29.51 -20.16 -12.35
C VAL A 165 -30.64 -20.43 -13.33
N ALA A 166 -31.41 -21.48 -13.05
CA ALA A 166 -32.55 -21.91 -13.85
C ALA A 166 -33.87 -21.36 -13.28
N TYR A 167 -34.59 -20.52 -14.03
CA TYR A 167 -35.88 -19.98 -13.61
C TYR A 167 -36.90 -19.88 -14.74
N ASN A 168 -38.16 -20.27 -14.45
CA ASN A 168 -39.27 -20.28 -15.42
C ASN A 168 -38.90 -20.87 -16.80
N GLY A 169 -38.18 -21.99 -16.81
CA GLY A 169 -37.80 -22.70 -18.04
C GLY A 169 -36.74 -22.02 -18.91
N ASN A 170 -35.99 -21.07 -18.35
CA ASN A 170 -34.88 -20.38 -19.01
C ASN A 170 -33.66 -20.39 -18.08
N LEU A 171 -32.46 -20.24 -18.65
CA LEU A 171 -31.25 -19.97 -17.87
C LEU A 171 -31.07 -18.45 -17.71
N TYR A 172 -30.52 -18.04 -16.58
CA TYR A 172 -30.07 -16.68 -16.31
C TYR A 172 -28.62 -16.75 -15.88
N VAL A 173 -27.76 -15.98 -16.54
CA VAL A 173 -26.31 -16.00 -16.35
C VAL A 173 -25.79 -14.62 -15.97
N VAL A 174 -24.69 -14.59 -15.23
CA VAL A 174 -23.83 -13.41 -15.08
C VAL A 174 -22.42 -13.68 -15.59
N THR A 175 -21.75 -12.61 -16.01
CA THR A 175 -20.38 -12.63 -16.54
C THR A 175 -19.54 -11.54 -15.86
N ASP A 176 -18.24 -11.77 -15.76
CA ASP A 176 -17.25 -10.73 -15.44
C ASP A 176 -16.93 -9.84 -16.66
N GLY A 177 -17.29 -10.29 -17.86
CA GLY A 177 -17.23 -9.55 -19.12
C GLY A 177 -16.19 -10.12 -20.07
N GLY A 178 -15.53 -9.24 -20.81
CA GLY A 178 -14.41 -9.59 -21.67
C GLY A 178 -13.82 -8.38 -22.40
N PRO A 179 -12.87 -8.61 -23.33
CA PRO A 179 -12.15 -7.54 -24.03
C PRO A 179 -13.02 -6.54 -24.81
N SER A 180 -14.28 -6.88 -25.10
CA SER A 180 -15.22 -6.08 -25.91
C SER A 180 -16.62 -5.86 -25.30
N GLU A 181 -16.97 -6.51 -24.17
CA GLU A 181 -18.22 -6.26 -23.43
C GLU A 181 -17.98 -6.24 -21.92
N SER A 182 -18.56 -5.26 -21.21
CA SER A 182 -18.48 -5.17 -19.74
C SER A 182 -19.35 -6.21 -19.06
N ALA A 183 -18.99 -6.64 -17.84
CA ALA A 183 -19.78 -7.52 -16.97
C ALA A 183 -21.31 -7.33 -17.11
N TYR A 184 -22.03 -8.43 -17.37
CA TYR A 184 -23.45 -8.37 -17.68
C TYR A 184 -24.26 -9.50 -17.06
N PHE A 185 -25.54 -9.20 -16.85
CA PHE A 185 -26.60 -10.15 -16.51
C PHE A 185 -27.43 -10.42 -17.77
N ALA A 186 -27.56 -11.69 -18.16
CA ALA A 186 -28.24 -12.12 -19.37
C ALA A 186 -29.18 -13.30 -19.13
N LYS A 187 -30.11 -13.48 -20.07
CA LYS A 187 -31.02 -14.62 -20.15
C LYS A 187 -30.70 -15.45 -21.37
N ILE A 188 -30.72 -16.78 -21.25
CA ILE A 188 -30.56 -17.73 -22.35
C ILE A 188 -31.82 -18.61 -22.43
N ASP A 189 -32.42 -18.71 -23.62
CA ASP A 189 -33.47 -19.70 -23.89
C ASP A 189 -32.83 -21.06 -24.28
N PRO A 190 -32.93 -22.12 -23.45
CA PRO A 190 -32.29 -23.40 -23.72
C PRO A 190 -32.88 -24.17 -24.92
N LYS A 191 -33.98 -23.68 -25.53
CA LYS A 191 -34.55 -24.28 -26.75
C LYS A 191 -33.98 -23.71 -28.05
N THR A 192 -33.39 -22.52 -27.99
CA THR A 192 -32.84 -21.81 -29.15
C THR A 192 -31.40 -21.35 -28.95
N TRP A 193 -30.87 -21.51 -27.73
CA TRP A 193 -29.59 -20.99 -27.24
C TRP A 193 -29.41 -19.49 -27.47
N LYS A 194 -30.53 -18.74 -27.60
CA LYS A 194 -30.50 -17.30 -27.80
C LYS A 194 -30.23 -16.56 -26.48
N ARG A 195 -29.12 -15.83 -26.44
CA ARG A 195 -28.70 -14.93 -25.36
C ARG A 195 -29.40 -13.57 -25.50
N THR A 196 -29.87 -13.01 -24.40
CA THR A 196 -30.46 -11.67 -24.32
C THR A 196 -29.89 -10.97 -23.09
N THR A 197 -29.03 -9.97 -23.30
CA THR A 197 -28.52 -9.13 -22.21
C THR A 197 -29.67 -8.34 -21.58
N LEU A 198 -29.79 -8.42 -20.25
CA LEU A 198 -30.84 -7.76 -19.46
C LEU A 198 -30.31 -6.51 -18.76
N LEU A 199 -29.09 -6.58 -18.20
CA LEU A 199 -28.38 -5.46 -17.56
C LEU A 199 -26.88 -5.56 -17.83
N ASN A 200 -26.24 -4.41 -18.07
CA ASN A 200 -24.78 -4.28 -18.17
C ASN A 200 -24.24 -2.96 -17.59
N HIS A 201 -25.10 -2.16 -16.94
CA HIS A 201 -24.72 -0.92 -16.27
C HIS A 201 -25.65 -0.55 -15.10
N TYR A 202 -25.13 0.25 -14.17
CA TYR A 202 -25.81 0.85 -13.02
C TYR A 202 -25.63 2.37 -13.06
N TYR A 203 -26.69 3.13 -13.38
CA TYR A 203 -26.61 4.59 -13.61
C TYR A 203 -25.46 5.00 -14.55
N GLU A 204 -25.44 4.41 -15.76
CA GLU A 204 -24.40 4.59 -16.80
C GLU A 204 -23.00 4.06 -16.43
N GLN A 205 -22.77 3.60 -15.20
CA GLN A 205 -21.52 2.97 -14.78
C GLN A 205 -21.51 1.48 -15.15
N PRO A 206 -20.41 0.91 -15.69
CA PRO A 206 -20.28 -0.54 -15.83
C PRO A 206 -20.24 -1.22 -14.47
N PHE A 207 -20.74 -2.46 -14.40
CA PHE A 207 -20.49 -3.34 -13.25
C PHE A 207 -19.01 -3.74 -13.19
N GLY A 208 -18.55 -4.22 -12.03
CA GLY A 208 -17.15 -4.55 -11.81
C GLY A 208 -16.74 -5.87 -12.43
N ALA A 209 -17.23 -6.96 -11.84
CA ALA A 209 -17.10 -8.33 -12.32
C ALA A 209 -18.12 -9.18 -11.55
N PHE A 210 -19.25 -9.52 -12.18
CA PHE A 210 -20.22 -10.38 -11.51
C PHE A 210 -19.65 -11.78 -11.32
N ASN A 211 -19.87 -12.37 -10.14
CA ASN A 211 -19.48 -13.75 -9.85
C ASN A 211 -20.73 -14.65 -9.81
N ASP A 212 -21.51 -14.62 -8.72
CA ASP A 212 -22.70 -15.46 -8.56
C ASP A 212 -24.01 -14.71 -8.82
N LEU A 213 -25.07 -15.49 -9.04
CA LEU A 213 -26.44 -15.04 -8.87
C LEU A 213 -27.34 -16.08 -8.20
N GLU A 214 -28.40 -15.60 -7.56
CA GLU A 214 -29.51 -16.40 -7.02
C GLU A 214 -30.85 -15.75 -7.42
N VAL A 215 -31.94 -16.55 -7.42
CA VAL A 215 -33.29 -16.09 -7.79
C VAL A 215 -34.34 -16.46 -6.73
N ASP A 216 -35.14 -15.48 -6.29
CA ASP A 216 -36.24 -15.75 -5.37
C ASP A 216 -37.51 -16.27 -6.08
N LYS A 217 -38.40 -16.87 -5.28
CA LYS A 217 -39.71 -17.40 -5.72
C LYS A 217 -40.61 -16.38 -6.44
N ASP A 218 -40.45 -15.09 -6.14
CA ASP A 218 -41.23 -14.00 -6.76
C ASP A 218 -40.60 -13.53 -8.10
N GLY A 219 -39.41 -14.07 -8.43
CA GLY A 219 -38.68 -13.90 -9.68
C GLY A 219 -37.64 -12.78 -9.66
N ASN A 220 -37.27 -12.25 -8.50
CA ASN A 220 -36.21 -11.24 -8.38
C ASN A 220 -34.84 -11.91 -8.23
N PHE A 221 -33.79 -11.24 -8.71
CA PHE A 221 -32.43 -11.77 -8.72
C PHE A 221 -31.54 -11.05 -7.70
N TYR A 222 -30.55 -11.77 -7.18
CA TYR A 222 -29.53 -11.29 -6.25
C TYR A 222 -28.19 -11.61 -6.90
N LEU A 223 -27.39 -10.60 -7.25
CA LEU A 223 -26.13 -10.76 -7.98
C LEU A 223 -24.96 -10.32 -7.09
N THR A 224 -23.82 -11.04 -7.11
CA THR A 224 -22.58 -10.58 -6.48
C THR A 224 -21.68 -9.89 -7.51
N ASP A 225 -21.21 -8.67 -7.21
CA ASP A 225 -20.28 -7.88 -8.04
C ASP A 225 -18.96 -7.70 -7.28
N SER A 226 -17.86 -8.09 -7.89
CA SER A 226 -16.56 -8.33 -7.25
C SER A 226 -15.42 -7.54 -7.92
N ARG A 227 -14.21 -7.66 -7.37
CA ARG A 227 -12.97 -7.15 -8.01
C ARG A 227 -12.29 -8.19 -8.92
N SER A 228 -12.83 -9.39 -9.08
CA SER A 228 -12.13 -10.52 -9.72
C SER A 228 -11.70 -10.22 -11.16
N GLY A 229 -12.55 -9.57 -11.96
CA GLY A 229 -12.24 -9.17 -13.34
C GLY A 229 -11.24 -8.01 -13.44
N ILE A 230 -11.07 -7.20 -12.38
CA ILE A 230 -10.01 -6.18 -12.31
C ILE A 230 -8.66 -6.87 -12.12
N PHE A 231 -8.57 -7.81 -11.18
CA PHE A 231 -7.35 -8.58 -10.89
C PHE A 231 -6.94 -9.50 -12.05
N ARG A 232 -7.91 -10.06 -12.78
CA ARG A 232 -7.69 -10.90 -13.97
C ARG A 232 -7.61 -10.11 -15.29
N HIS A 233 -7.63 -8.78 -15.25
CA HIS A 233 -7.55 -7.89 -16.42
C HIS A 233 -8.56 -8.21 -17.54
N VAL A 234 -9.76 -8.67 -17.18
CA VAL A 234 -10.82 -9.13 -18.11
C VAL A 234 -11.41 -7.96 -18.90
N THR A 235 -11.45 -6.77 -18.30
CA THR A 235 -11.81 -5.51 -18.97
C THR A 235 -10.66 -4.49 -18.90
N PRO A 236 -10.46 -3.64 -19.92
CA PRO A 236 -9.29 -2.77 -20.03
C PRO A 236 -9.43 -1.43 -19.27
N PHE A 237 -10.40 -1.30 -18.36
CA PHE A 237 -10.69 -0.07 -17.62
C PHE A 237 -11.05 -0.37 -16.16
N THR A 238 -10.85 0.60 -15.27
CA THR A 238 -11.28 0.47 -13.87
C THR A 238 -12.78 0.77 -13.77
N PRO A 239 -13.63 -0.15 -13.28
CA PRO A 239 -15.03 0.12 -13.00
C PRO A 239 -15.15 1.11 -11.81
N PRO A 240 -16.11 2.05 -11.82
CA PRO A 240 -16.24 3.06 -10.76
C PRO A 240 -17.11 2.60 -9.58
N THR A 241 -17.65 1.38 -9.62
CA THR A 241 -18.50 0.79 -8.58
C THR A 241 -17.68 0.17 -7.45
N ASN A 242 -18.27 0.11 -6.24
CA ASN A 242 -17.73 -0.70 -5.15
C ASN A 242 -18.21 -2.17 -5.31
N PRO A 243 -17.44 -3.17 -4.85
CA PRO A 243 -17.91 -4.54 -4.69
C PRO A 243 -19.22 -4.58 -3.91
N SER A 244 -20.26 -5.17 -4.49
CA SER A 244 -21.64 -4.95 -4.09
C SER A 244 -22.51 -6.17 -4.34
N ILE A 245 -23.52 -6.36 -3.49
CA ILE A 245 -24.61 -7.29 -3.76
C ILE A 245 -25.79 -6.47 -4.30
N TYR A 246 -26.28 -6.82 -5.49
CA TYR A 246 -27.39 -6.14 -6.14
C TYR A 246 -28.68 -6.96 -6.07
N PHE A 247 -29.77 -6.34 -5.61
CA PHE A 247 -31.13 -6.81 -5.86
C PHE A 247 -31.61 -6.30 -7.22
N ILE A 248 -32.18 -7.18 -8.05
CA ILE A 248 -32.78 -6.86 -9.35
C ILE A 248 -34.27 -7.22 -9.32
N ASP A 249 -35.14 -6.21 -9.41
CA ASP A 249 -36.60 -6.43 -9.49
C ASP A 249 -36.97 -7.18 -10.77
N GLY A 250 -37.47 -8.42 -10.65
CA GLY A 250 -37.66 -9.36 -11.76
C GLY A 250 -38.67 -8.95 -12.83
N LYS A 251 -39.42 -7.86 -12.61
CA LYS A 251 -40.47 -7.34 -13.50
C LYS A 251 -40.11 -6.01 -14.14
N THR A 252 -39.04 -5.35 -13.66
CA THR A 252 -38.60 -4.04 -14.16
C THR A 252 -37.09 -3.95 -14.40
N PHE A 253 -36.35 -5.02 -14.07
CA PHE A 253 -34.89 -5.10 -14.11
C PHE A 253 -34.21 -3.88 -13.48
N ARG A 254 -34.79 -3.35 -12.40
CA ARG A 254 -34.22 -2.22 -11.66
C ARG A 254 -33.20 -2.73 -10.63
N PRO A 255 -31.90 -2.46 -10.83
CA PRO A 255 -30.88 -2.78 -9.83
C PRO A 255 -30.95 -1.86 -8.61
N LYS A 256 -30.61 -2.41 -7.45
CA LYS A 256 -30.32 -1.67 -6.21
C LYS A 256 -29.22 -2.39 -5.44
N VAL A 257 -28.17 -1.67 -5.05
CA VAL A 257 -27.19 -2.15 -4.05
C VAL A 257 -27.90 -2.41 -2.71
N ILE A 258 -27.83 -3.64 -2.21
CA ILE A 258 -28.38 -4.06 -0.91
C ILE A 258 -27.30 -4.33 0.14
N HIS A 259 -26.05 -4.54 -0.28
CA HIS A 259 -24.88 -4.72 0.57
C HIS A 259 -23.61 -4.32 -0.20
N ILE A 260 -22.54 -3.96 0.51
CA ILE A 260 -21.21 -3.62 -0.04
C ILE A 260 -20.19 -4.46 0.74
N THR A 261 -19.39 -5.25 0.05
CA THR A 261 -18.41 -6.17 0.66
C THR A 261 -17.07 -5.50 0.88
N THR A 262 -16.20 -6.14 1.68
CA THR A 262 -14.82 -5.66 1.89
C THR A 262 -13.81 -6.38 0.98
N GLY A 263 -14.03 -7.68 0.74
CA GLY A 263 -13.38 -8.48 -0.31
C GLY A 263 -14.34 -8.80 -1.46
N ASN A 264 -14.12 -9.95 -2.09
CA ASN A 264 -15.01 -10.52 -3.10
C ASN A 264 -16.04 -11.46 -2.43
N ALA A 265 -17.32 -11.31 -2.77
CA ALA A 265 -18.35 -12.28 -2.42
C ALA A 265 -18.45 -13.38 -3.48
N ASN A 266 -17.94 -14.56 -3.16
CA ASN A 266 -17.88 -15.72 -4.04
C ASN A 266 -19.03 -16.68 -3.70
N GLY A 267 -20.25 -16.18 -3.89
CA GLY A 267 -21.46 -16.92 -3.56
C GLY A 267 -22.63 -16.01 -3.21
N VAL A 268 -23.82 -16.40 -3.64
CA VAL A 268 -25.07 -15.98 -3.03
C VAL A 268 -26.07 -17.13 -3.08
N SER A 269 -26.78 -17.37 -1.98
CA SER A 269 -27.97 -18.24 -1.99
C SER A 269 -28.99 -17.78 -0.93
N LEU A 270 -30.20 -18.33 -0.97
CA LEU A 270 -31.35 -17.92 -0.15
C LEU A 270 -31.86 -19.07 0.73
N SER A 271 -32.44 -18.74 1.89
CA SER A 271 -33.21 -19.73 2.67
C SER A 271 -34.44 -20.20 1.88
N PRO A 272 -34.94 -21.44 2.08
CA PRO A 272 -36.08 -21.98 1.30
C PRO A 272 -37.38 -21.17 1.41
N ASP A 273 -37.52 -20.37 2.48
CA ASP A 273 -38.64 -19.46 2.68
C ASP A 273 -38.43 -18.05 2.08
N GLY A 274 -37.22 -17.74 1.61
CA GLY A 274 -36.81 -16.45 1.05
C GLY A 274 -36.74 -15.31 2.07
N LYS A 275 -36.48 -15.59 3.36
CA LYS A 275 -36.29 -14.54 4.39
C LYS A 275 -34.83 -14.20 4.67
N THR A 276 -33.91 -15.14 4.47
CA THR A 276 -32.48 -15.01 4.75
C THR A 276 -31.69 -15.11 3.44
N ILE A 277 -30.63 -14.31 3.33
CA ILE A 277 -29.61 -14.42 2.28
C ILE A 277 -28.27 -14.84 2.92
N TYR A 278 -27.56 -15.73 2.25
CA TYR A 278 -26.26 -16.25 2.66
C TYR A 278 -25.19 -15.77 1.68
N LEU A 279 -24.10 -15.23 2.21
CA LEU A 279 -23.02 -14.57 1.48
C LEU A 279 -21.66 -14.95 2.11
N PRO A 280 -20.83 -15.78 1.46
CA PRO A 280 -19.41 -15.89 1.81
C PRO A 280 -18.65 -14.64 1.33
N ASP A 281 -17.87 -13.99 2.21
CA ASP A 281 -16.81 -13.05 1.79
C ASP A 281 -15.47 -13.82 1.83
N THR A 282 -14.60 -13.58 0.86
CA THR A 282 -13.28 -14.21 0.73
C THR A 282 -12.13 -13.33 1.26
N GLY A 283 -12.40 -12.05 1.54
CA GLY A 283 -11.43 -11.08 2.05
C GLY A 283 -10.38 -10.62 1.02
N VAL A 284 -10.37 -11.23 -0.17
CA VAL A 284 -9.47 -10.90 -1.28
C VAL A 284 -9.83 -9.53 -1.84
N SER A 285 -9.13 -8.51 -1.38
CA SER A 285 -9.42 -7.09 -1.64
C SER A 285 -8.35 -6.37 -2.48
N SER A 286 -7.19 -6.99 -2.68
CA SER A 286 -6.04 -6.44 -3.41
C SER A 286 -5.33 -7.39 -4.39
N GLY A 287 -5.86 -8.59 -4.62
CA GLY A 287 -5.26 -9.63 -5.49
C GLY A 287 -4.34 -10.63 -4.78
N ASP A 288 -3.82 -10.30 -3.59
CA ASP A 288 -3.06 -11.22 -2.74
C ASP A 288 -3.98 -11.96 -1.73
N TYR A 289 -3.67 -13.23 -1.43
CA TYR A 289 -4.35 -13.98 -0.37
C TYR A 289 -3.98 -13.44 1.03
N ASN A 290 -4.95 -12.82 1.70
CA ASN A 290 -4.77 -12.25 3.03
C ASN A 290 -5.28 -13.21 4.13
N PRO A 291 -4.42 -13.88 4.92
CA PRO A 291 -4.84 -14.76 6.01
C PRO A 291 -5.52 -14.01 7.18
N TYR A 292 -5.46 -12.68 7.19
CA TYR A 292 -6.09 -11.79 8.16
C TYR A 292 -7.32 -11.05 7.58
N GLY A 293 -7.78 -11.43 6.39
CA GLY A 293 -9.04 -10.94 5.81
C GLY A 293 -10.27 -11.63 6.40
N ASP A 294 -11.45 -11.08 6.14
CA ASP A 294 -12.71 -11.78 6.39
C ASP A 294 -12.79 -13.02 5.48
N ARG A 295 -13.23 -14.15 6.02
CA ARG A 295 -13.45 -15.42 5.30
C ARG A 295 -14.76 -16.08 5.73
N GLY A 296 -15.65 -15.31 6.35
CA GLY A 296 -16.85 -15.80 6.99
C GLY A 296 -17.98 -16.11 6.00
N LEU A 297 -18.75 -17.14 6.31
CA LEU A 297 -20.10 -17.29 5.77
C LEU A 297 -21.07 -16.43 6.58
N TRP A 298 -21.58 -15.36 5.97
CA TRP A 298 -22.49 -14.41 6.61
C TRP A 298 -23.95 -14.64 6.21
N ALA A 299 -24.86 -14.56 7.17
CA ALA A 299 -26.31 -14.60 6.99
C ALA A 299 -26.95 -13.25 7.33
N TYR A 300 -27.91 -12.81 6.52
CA TYR A 300 -28.66 -11.56 6.72
C TYR A 300 -30.15 -11.77 6.50
N ASP A 301 -30.99 -11.10 7.30
CA ASP A 301 -32.45 -11.14 7.18
C ASP A 301 -32.96 -9.98 6.33
N PHE A 302 -33.93 -10.23 5.46
CA PHE A 302 -34.60 -9.19 4.68
C PHE A 302 -35.59 -8.37 5.52
N ALA A 303 -35.18 -7.18 5.95
CA ALA A 303 -36.11 -6.17 6.45
C ALA A 303 -36.93 -5.57 5.30
N THR A 304 -38.25 -5.60 5.44
CA THR A 304 -39.16 -4.98 4.47
C THR A 304 -39.61 -3.62 4.98
N SER A 305 -39.11 -2.54 4.38
CA SER A 305 -39.45 -1.16 4.76
C SER A 305 -40.96 -0.93 4.74
N GLY A 306 -41.53 -0.51 5.87
CA GLY A 306 -42.98 -0.39 6.05
C GLY A 306 -43.59 0.79 5.27
N GLY A 307 -44.33 0.49 4.21
CA GLY A 307 -45.13 1.45 3.44
C GLY A 307 -46.39 0.78 2.89
N LEU A 308 -47.52 1.50 2.91
CA LEU A 308 -48.79 0.98 2.41
C LEU A 308 -48.89 1.13 0.88
N ARG A 309 -48.90 -0.04 0.23
CA ARG A 309 -49.03 -0.29 -1.23
C ARG A 309 -47.75 -0.13 -2.06
N GLU A 310 -47.58 -1.14 -2.92
CA GLU A 310 -46.65 -1.27 -4.05
C GLU A 310 -45.14 -1.44 -3.73
N LYS A 311 -44.64 -2.64 -4.09
CA LYS A 311 -43.24 -3.11 -4.12
C LYS A 311 -42.39 -2.89 -2.86
N LYS A 312 -42.28 -3.95 -2.06
CA LYS A 312 -41.19 -4.13 -1.10
C LYS A 312 -39.86 -4.23 -1.85
N VAL A 313 -38.89 -3.38 -1.51
CA VAL A 313 -37.50 -3.51 -1.99
C VAL A 313 -36.63 -3.91 -0.81
N PRO A 314 -35.87 -5.02 -0.87
CA PRO A 314 -35.19 -5.56 0.30
C PRO A 314 -34.11 -4.63 0.88
N ILE A 315 -33.90 -4.75 2.18
CA ILE A 315 -32.78 -4.16 2.94
C ILE A 315 -32.22 -5.29 3.81
N LEU A 316 -30.90 -5.50 3.76
CA LEU A 316 -30.26 -6.51 4.62
C LEU A 316 -30.14 -6.00 6.05
N THR A 317 -30.46 -6.86 7.01
CA THR A 317 -30.43 -6.56 8.45
C THR A 317 -30.00 -7.79 9.25
N ASN A 318 -29.75 -7.62 10.55
CA ASN A 318 -29.44 -8.73 11.47
C ASN A 318 -28.31 -9.64 10.96
N ALA A 319 -27.17 -9.03 10.59
CA ALA A 319 -25.99 -9.72 10.09
C ALA A 319 -25.44 -10.71 11.14
N ARG A 320 -25.22 -11.96 10.73
CA ARG A 320 -24.69 -13.04 11.57
C ARG A 320 -23.56 -13.73 10.84
N LEU A 321 -22.40 -13.87 11.48
CA LEU A 321 -21.41 -14.85 11.07
C LEU A 321 -21.96 -16.22 11.45
N LEU A 322 -22.10 -17.14 10.49
CA LEU A 322 -22.46 -18.53 10.77
C LEU A 322 -21.20 -19.32 11.13
N THR A 323 -20.21 -19.33 10.25
CA THR A 323 -18.94 -20.04 10.45
C THR A 323 -17.82 -19.47 9.59
N ASN A 324 -16.60 -19.96 9.82
CA ASN A 324 -15.46 -19.83 8.90
C ASN A 324 -15.16 -21.21 8.30
N PRO A 325 -14.65 -21.28 7.06
CA PRO A 325 -14.27 -22.54 6.41
C PRO A 325 -13.18 -23.30 7.17
N ILE A 326 -13.24 -24.62 7.08
CA ILE A 326 -12.22 -25.54 7.62
C ILE A 326 -10.87 -25.33 6.92
N ALA A 327 -10.89 -25.04 5.61
CA ALA A 327 -9.71 -24.71 4.82
C ALA A 327 -9.99 -23.57 3.83
N ASN A 328 -9.05 -22.62 3.75
CA ASN A 328 -9.02 -21.49 2.80
C ASN A 328 -10.21 -20.52 2.88
N PHE A 329 -11.00 -20.36 1.83
CA PHE A 329 -12.21 -19.54 1.78
C PHE A 329 -13.36 -20.36 1.17
N TYR A 330 -14.58 -19.86 1.28
CA TYR A 330 -15.75 -20.46 0.63
C TYR A 330 -15.96 -19.90 -0.77
N ASP A 331 -16.25 -20.77 -1.72
CA ASP A 331 -16.68 -20.46 -3.10
C ASP A 331 -17.82 -21.41 -3.50
N GLY A 332 -18.75 -20.97 -4.35
CA GLY A 332 -19.91 -21.77 -4.78
C GLY A 332 -20.84 -22.21 -3.64
N ILE A 333 -21.90 -21.44 -3.37
CA ILE A 333 -22.89 -21.72 -2.31
C ILE A 333 -24.28 -22.07 -2.86
N ARG A 334 -24.91 -23.12 -2.31
CA ARG A 334 -26.30 -23.50 -2.58
C ARG A 334 -27.02 -23.87 -1.27
N VAL A 335 -28.34 -23.78 -1.26
CA VAL A 335 -29.17 -24.20 -0.12
C VAL A 335 -30.10 -25.33 -0.54
N SER A 336 -30.09 -26.42 0.24
CA SER A 336 -30.97 -27.57 0.05
C SER A 336 -32.44 -27.24 0.37
N LYS A 337 -33.38 -28.07 -0.12
CA LYS A 337 -34.82 -27.86 0.10
C LYS A 337 -35.21 -27.82 1.58
N ASP A 338 -34.49 -28.59 2.41
CA ASP A 338 -34.73 -28.73 3.85
C ASP A 338 -33.97 -27.67 4.67
N GLY A 339 -33.15 -26.84 4.02
CA GLY A 339 -32.52 -25.65 4.60
C GLY A 339 -31.01 -25.77 4.87
N TRP A 340 -30.43 -26.97 4.80
CA TRP A 340 -28.97 -27.16 4.92
C TRP A 340 -28.23 -26.34 3.86
N ILE A 341 -27.22 -25.61 4.29
CA ILE A 341 -26.33 -24.85 3.41
C ILE A 341 -25.23 -25.80 2.93
N VAL A 342 -24.95 -25.76 1.64
CA VAL A 342 -23.94 -26.59 0.97
C VAL A 342 -22.96 -25.63 0.27
N VAL A 343 -21.68 -25.70 0.60
CA VAL A 343 -20.71 -24.70 0.15
C VAL A 343 -19.33 -25.31 -0.15
N GLY A 344 -18.66 -24.82 -1.20
CA GLY A 344 -17.35 -25.30 -1.63
C GLY A 344 -16.22 -24.70 -0.82
N ALA A 345 -15.27 -25.55 -0.42
CA ALA A 345 -14.08 -25.23 0.36
C ALA A 345 -12.84 -25.92 -0.22
N ASN A 346 -11.65 -25.54 0.26
CA ASN A 346 -10.37 -25.98 -0.31
C ASN A 346 -10.09 -27.48 -0.26
N ASP A 347 -10.81 -28.20 0.59
CA ASP A 347 -10.69 -29.63 0.82
C ASP A 347 -12.02 -30.37 0.57
N GLY A 348 -12.98 -29.71 -0.09
CA GLY A 348 -14.20 -30.32 -0.61
C GLY A 348 -15.47 -29.52 -0.34
N VAL A 349 -16.55 -30.18 0.07
CA VAL A 349 -17.86 -29.55 0.28
C VAL A 349 -18.25 -29.59 1.76
N ASP A 350 -18.39 -28.43 2.39
CA ASP A 350 -18.88 -28.30 3.76
C ASP A 350 -20.43 -28.24 3.79
N ILE A 351 -21.04 -28.99 4.72
CA ILE A 351 -22.48 -28.97 4.99
C ILE A 351 -22.74 -28.26 6.32
N ILE A 352 -23.55 -27.20 6.31
CA ILE A 352 -23.71 -26.27 7.44
C ILE A 352 -25.18 -26.15 7.87
N ASP A 353 -25.41 -26.15 9.17
CA ASP A 353 -26.72 -25.88 9.76
C ASP A 353 -27.05 -24.36 9.70
N PRO A 354 -28.21 -23.98 9.14
CA PRO A 354 -28.58 -22.56 8.93
C PRO A 354 -29.04 -21.83 10.21
N VAL A 355 -29.20 -22.54 11.34
CA VAL A 355 -29.72 -22.04 12.61
C VAL A 355 -28.60 -21.83 13.62
N ASP A 356 -27.72 -22.81 13.81
CA ASP A 356 -26.61 -22.74 14.78
C ASP A 356 -25.23 -22.46 14.15
N GLY A 357 -25.09 -22.63 12.83
CA GLY A 357 -23.87 -22.35 12.07
C GLY A 357 -22.81 -23.46 12.11
N TYR A 358 -23.03 -24.59 12.80
CA TYR A 358 -22.05 -25.67 12.84
C TYR A 358 -21.90 -26.35 11.48
N ILE A 359 -20.64 -26.65 11.12
CA ILE A 359 -20.31 -27.53 9.99
C ILE A 359 -20.58 -28.96 10.45
N LEU A 360 -21.59 -29.60 9.87
CA LEU A 360 -22.03 -30.93 10.25
C LEU A 360 -21.06 -32.01 9.77
N GLY A 361 -20.42 -31.77 8.64
CA GLY A 361 -19.42 -32.63 8.03
C GLY A 361 -18.97 -32.09 6.67
N SER A 362 -17.89 -32.68 6.15
CA SER A 362 -17.28 -32.32 4.87
C SER A 362 -17.22 -33.55 3.95
N ILE A 363 -17.53 -33.35 2.67
CA ILE A 363 -17.43 -34.36 1.61
C ILE A 363 -16.13 -34.11 0.83
N ARG A 364 -15.23 -35.09 0.78
CA ARG A 364 -13.92 -35.00 0.11
C ARG A 364 -14.06 -35.34 -1.36
N VAL A 365 -13.54 -34.45 -2.21
CA VAL A 365 -13.74 -34.46 -3.67
C VAL A 365 -12.45 -34.13 -4.45
N GLY A 366 -11.29 -34.24 -3.78
CA GLY A 366 -9.97 -34.15 -4.41
C GLY A 366 -9.53 -32.76 -4.88
N ALA A 367 -9.97 -31.70 -4.18
CA ALA A 367 -9.90 -30.31 -4.65
C ALA A 367 -8.49 -29.68 -4.82
N ASP A 368 -7.41 -30.42 -4.55
CA ASP A 368 -5.99 -30.07 -4.78
C ASP A 368 -5.52 -28.67 -4.32
N GLY A 369 -6.25 -28.03 -3.39
CA GLY A 369 -5.91 -26.73 -2.81
C GLY A 369 -6.68 -25.53 -3.38
N GLU A 370 -7.77 -25.76 -4.13
CA GLU A 370 -8.69 -24.73 -4.63
C GLU A 370 -10.14 -24.98 -4.15
N ALA A 371 -11.00 -23.97 -4.21
CA ALA A 371 -12.42 -24.12 -3.84
C ALA A 371 -13.23 -24.76 -4.99
N VAL A 372 -14.32 -25.45 -4.65
CA VAL A 372 -15.06 -26.30 -5.59
C VAL A 372 -16.50 -25.83 -5.82
N ASN A 373 -16.89 -25.64 -7.07
CA ASN A 373 -18.21 -25.10 -7.40
C ASN A 373 -19.31 -26.18 -7.50
N ILE A 374 -20.55 -25.84 -7.11
CA ILE A 374 -21.56 -26.83 -6.67
C ILE A 374 -22.92 -26.70 -7.38
N VAL A 375 -23.47 -27.85 -7.79
CA VAL A 375 -24.89 -28.04 -8.15
C VAL A 375 -25.50 -29.20 -7.37
N LEU A 376 -26.73 -29.02 -6.91
CA LEU A 376 -27.55 -30.03 -6.24
C LEU A 376 -28.57 -30.62 -7.23
N ASN A 377 -28.39 -31.86 -7.67
CA ASN A 377 -29.29 -32.53 -8.62
C ASN A 377 -30.09 -33.66 -7.93
N GLY A 378 -31.03 -33.29 -7.07
CA GLY A 378 -31.86 -34.25 -6.33
C GLY A 378 -31.08 -34.96 -5.23
N HIS A 379 -30.31 -35.98 -5.58
CA HIS A 379 -29.41 -36.73 -4.68
C HIS A 379 -27.92 -36.56 -5.04
N ASP A 380 -27.59 -35.98 -6.19
CA ASP A 380 -26.21 -35.92 -6.70
C ASP A 380 -25.53 -34.55 -6.49
N ILE A 381 -24.20 -34.58 -6.31
CA ILE A 381 -23.29 -33.42 -6.21
C ILE A 381 -22.12 -33.65 -7.19
N TRP A 382 -21.69 -32.60 -7.91
CA TRP A 382 -20.71 -32.66 -9.01
C TRP A 382 -19.52 -31.69 -8.77
N VAL A 383 -18.27 -32.15 -8.96
CA VAL A 383 -17.00 -31.44 -8.66
C VAL A 383 -15.85 -31.92 -9.59
N GLY A 384 -14.77 -31.14 -9.82
CA GLY A 384 -13.65 -31.52 -10.70
C GLY A 384 -12.26 -30.87 -10.45
N PRO A 385 -11.16 -31.67 -10.34
CA PRO A 385 -9.75 -31.22 -10.30
C PRO A 385 -8.80 -31.88 -11.36
N PRO A 386 -7.56 -31.37 -11.61
CA PRO A 386 -6.64 -31.76 -12.71
C PRO A 386 -5.69 -32.97 -12.42
N ASN A 387 -4.71 -33.29 -13.31
CA ASN A 387 -3.69 -34.34 -13.09
C ASN A 387 -2.49 -34.36 -14.11
N ILE A 388 -1.28 -34.78 -13.69
CA ILE A 388 -0.01 -34.79 -14.49
C ILE A 388 0.84 -36.06 -14.22
N LYS A 389 1.70 -36.49 -15.17
CA LYS A 389 2.59 -37.67 -15.03
C LYS A 389 3.97 -37.50 -15.70
N PHE A 390 5.03 -38.04 -15.12
CA PHE A 390 6.41 -38.02 -15.68
C PHE A 390 6.76 -39.32 -16.42
N ILE A 391 7.63 -39.25 -17.45
CA ILE A 391 8.03 -40.41 -18.29
C ILE A 391 9.56 -40.63 -18.27
N ASP A 392 10.36 -39.60 -18.60
CA ASP A 392 11.77 -39.76 -18.99
C ASP A 392 12.58 -38.48 -18.70
N TYR A 393 13.92 -38.57 -18.75
CA TYR A 393 14.82 -37.41 -18.64
C TYR A 393 15.60 -37.21 -19.95
N LEU A 394 15.59 -35.98 -20.48
CA LEU A 394 16.07 -35.67 -21.83
C LEU A 394 17.37 -34.86 -21.86
N GLY A 395 17.75 -34.19 -20.75
CA GLY A 395 19.04 -33.50 -20.63
C GLY A 395 19.00 -32.24 -19.78
N GLU A 396 20.13 -31.52 -19.75
CA GLU A 396 20.31 -30.25 -19.01
C GLU A 396 20.79 -29.12 -19.92
N GLY A 397 20.50 -27.89 -19.48
CA GLY A 397 21.04 -26.63 -19.99
C GLY A 397 21.45 -25.74 -18.82
N LEU A 398 22.08 -24.59 -19.10
CA LEU A 398 22.72 -23.75 -18.07
C LEU A 398 21.77 -23.41 -16.90
N HIS A 399 20.52 -23.10 -17.21
CA HIS A 399 19.48 -22.71 -16.25
C HIS A 399 18.30 -23.69 -16.14
N SER A 400 18.41 -24.95 -16.62
CA SER A 400 17.26 -25.86 -16.66
C SER A 400 17.58 -27.35 -16.83
N HIS A 401 16.65 -28.19 -16.41
CA HIS A 401 16.56 -29.63 -16.73
C HIS A 401 15.36 -29.89 -17.66
N VAL A 402 15.47 -30.82 -18.60
CA VAL A 402 14.39 -31.16 -19.54
C VAL A 402 13.93 -32.61 -19.34
N PHE A 403 12.63 -32.79 -19.13
CA PHE A 403 11.98 -34.07 -18.92
C PHE A 403 10.98 -34.37 -20.02
N LYS A 404 10.62 -35.64 -20.18
CA LYS A 404 9.50 -36.10 -20.99
C LYS A 404 8.33 -36.37 -20.06
N VAL A 405 7.17 -35.79 -20.33
CA VAL A 405 5.98 -35.89 -19.47
C VAL A 405 4.74 -36.30 -20.24
N GLN A 406 3.78 -36.92 -19.56
CA GLN A 406 2.46 -37.24 -20.06
C GLN A 406 1.42 -36.34 -19.38
N ILE A 407 0.73 -35.51 -20.16
CA ILE A 407 -0.32 -34.60 -19.67
C ILE A 407 -1.56 -34.83 -20.54
N SER A 408 -2.72 -35.08 -19.94
CA SER A 408 -3.96 -35.43 -20.66
C SER A 408 -3.77 -36.52 -21.74
N GLY A 409 -2.92 -37.52 -21.43
CA GLY A 409 -2.55 -38.61 -22.32
C GLY A 409 -1.47 -38.31 -23.37
N GLN A 410 -1.22 -37.04 -23.71
CA GLN A 410 -0.25 -36.60 -24.71
C GLN A 410 1.17 -36.46 -24.14
N ILE A 411 2.19 -36.62 -24.99
CA ILE A 411 3.61 -36.56 -24.60
C ILE A 411 4.22 -35.21 -24.96
N TYR A 412 4.91 -34.59 -23.99
CA TYR A 412 5.57 -33.29 -24.15
C TYR A 412 7.00 -33.29 -23.58
N ALA A 413 7.78 -32.28 -23.94
CA ALA A 413 9.02 -31.93 -23.24
C ALA A 413 8.74 -30.83 -22.19
N LEU A 414 9.03 -31.10 -20.91
CA LEU A 414 8.92 -30.15 -19.79
C LEU A 414 10.31 -29.66 -19.39
N LYS A 415 10.60 -28.39 -19.65
CA LYS A 415 11.81 -27.68 -19.20
C LYS A 415 11.58 -27.12 -17.79
N LEU A 416 12.11 -27.77 -16.76
CA LEU A 416 12.12 -27.27 -15.37
C LEU A 416 13.33 -26.33 -15.15
N PHE A 417 13.14 -25.22 -14.46
CA PHE A 417 14.18 -24.20 -14.28
C PHE A 417 14.99 -24.35 -12.98
N ARG A 418 16.28 -24.01 -13.06
CA ARG A 418 17.23 -23.96 -11.94
C ARG A 418 17.20 -22.60 -11.25
N PHE A 419 17.57 -22.59 -9.96
CA PHE A 419 17.89 -21.36 -9.22
C PHE A 419 19.38 -21.03 -9.39
N CYS A 420 19.72 -19.76 -9.59
CA CYS A 420 21.10 -19.30 -9.84
C CYS A 420 21.77 -18.79 -8.55
N CYS A 421 23.10 -18.98 -8.39
CA CYS A 421 23.87 -18.20 -7.41
C CYS A 421 23.88 -16.70 -7.82
N VAL A 422 23.89 -15.77 -6.85
CA VAL A 422 23.84 -14.31 -7.10
C VAL A 422 24.96 -13.82 -8.06
N SER A 423 26.11 -14.50 -8.06
CA SER A 423 27.30 -14.16 -8.84
C SER A 423 27.16 -14.32 -10.36
N THR A 424 26.23 -15.15 -10.85
CA THR A 424 26.00 -15.37 -12.30
C THR A 424 24.99 -14.40 -12.92
N TRP A 425 24.42 -13.48 -12.14
CA TRP A 425 23.25 -12.70 -12.54
C TRP A 425 23.60 -11.36 -13.22
N SER A 426 23.18 -11.19 -14.49
CA SER A 426 23.43 -10.00 -15.34
C SER A 426 22.72 -8.73 -14.87
N GLY A 427 23.21 -8.13 -13.78
CA GLY A 427 22.79 -6.80 -13.31
C GLY A 427 23.18 -6.44 -11.88
N ALA A 428 23.53 -7.43 -11.05
CA ALA A 428 23.80 -7.22 -9.62
C ALA A 428 24.98 -6.27 -9.31
N ARG A 429 25.90 -6.07 -10.27
CA ARG A 429 27.18 -5.34 -10.11
C ARG A 429 27.05 -3.82 -9.89
N LEU A 430 25.84 -3.27 -9.92
CA LEU A 430 25.55 -1.83 -9.82
C LEU A 430 24.62 -1.46 -8.65
N TYR A 431 24.27 -2.42 -7.79
CA TYR A 431 23.35 -2.23 -6.66
C TYR A 431 24.06 -2.27 -5.30
N ASP A 432 23.44 -1.65 -4.30
CA ASP A 432 23.72 -2.00 -2.90
C ASP A 432 23.04 -3.34 -2.59
N CYS A 433 23.82 -4.33 -2.17
CA CYS A 433 23.43 -5.74 -2.07
C CYS A 433 22.61 -6.06 -0.81
N SER A 434 21.55 -5.29 -0.55
CA SER A 434 20.57 -5.61 0.47
C SER A 434 19.66 -6.76 0.01
N SER A 435 19.20 -7.58 0.98
CA SER A 435 18.30 -8.72 0.70
C SER A 435 17.04 -8.30 -0.05
N ASP A 436 16.53 -7.12 0.24
CA ASP A 436 15.22 -6.69 -0.25
C ASP A 436 15.31 -6.07 -1.66
N SER A 437 16.47 -5.50 -2.03
CA SER A 437 16.79 -5.15 -3.43
C SER A 437 16.91 -6.39 -4.30
N ILE A 438 17.60 -7.43 -3.81
CA ILE A 438 17.74 -8.72 -4.49
C ILE A 438 16.36 -9.38 -4.65
N ARG A 439 15.51 -9.31 -3.61
CA ARG A 439 14.12 -9.79 -3.65
C ARG A 439 13.25 -9.06 -4.67
N ALA A 440 13.36 -7.75 -4.78
CA ALA A 440 12.62 -6.97 -5.78
C ALA A 440 13.04 -7.31 -7.22
N LEU A 441 14.30 -7.69 -7.47
CA LEU A 441 14.81 -8.06 -8.79
C LEU A 441 14.43 -9.50 -9.20
N TYR A 442 14.17 -10.40 -8.24
CA TYR A 442 14.00 -11.83 -8.52
C TYR A 442 12.77 -12.14 -9.36
N GLY A 443 11.59 -11.63 -9.00
CA GLY A 443 10.37 -11.81 -9.81
C GLY A 443 10.46 -11.25 -11.23
N TYR A 444 11.43 -10.35 -11.49
CA TYR A 444 11.70 -9.81 -12.82
C TYR A 444 12.80 -10.57 -13.58
N SER A 445 13.69 -11.30 -12.92
CA SER A 445 14.93 -11.79 -13.56
C SER A 445 15.25 -13.26 -13.25
N GLU A 446 14.29 -14.01 -12.71
CA GLU A 446 14.37 -15.47 -12.56
C GLU A 446 14.05 -16.20 -13.89
N PRO A 447 14.69 -17.36 -14.15
CA PRO A 447 14.72 -17.94 -15.50
C PRO A 447 13.38 -18.27 -16.15
N PHE A 448 12.41 -18.74 -15.37
CA PHE A 448 11.07 -19.07 -15.88
C PHE A 448 10.35 -17.80 -16.34
N SER A 449 10.37 -16.75 -15.51
CA SER A 449 9.75 -15.46 -15.83
C SER A 449 10.45 -14.74 -16.98
N CYS A 450 11.77 -14.91 -17.15
CA CYS A 450 12.49 -14.45 -18.34
C CYS A 450 11.97 -15.11 -19.63
N GLU A 451 11.84 -16.44 -19.62
CA GLU A 451 11.41 -17.20 -20.79
C GLU A 451 9.93 -16.93 -21.13
N CYS A 452 9.02 -16.94 -20.14
CA CYS A 452 7.61 -16.62 -20.36
C CYS A 452 7.40 -15.23 -20.97
N ARG A 453 8.10 -14.19 -20.49
CA ARG A 453 8.01 -12.86 -21.09
C ARG A 453 8.60 -12.81 -22.49
N ALA A 454 9.67 -13.53 -22.78
CA ALA A 454 10.24 -13.59 -24.12
C ALA A 454 9.26 -14.19 -25.13
N PHE A 455 8.56 -15.27 -24.77
CA PHE A 455 7.48 -15.84 -25.57
C PHE A 455 6.31 -14.87 -25.75
N GLY A 456 5.85 -14.22 -24.67
CA GLY A 456 4.84 -13.16 -24.77
C GLY A 456 5.26 -12.03 -25.72
N ARG A 457 6.55 -11.63 -25.69
CA ARG A 457 7.08 -10.56 -26.54
C ARG A 457 7.24 -10.97 -28.01
N LEU A 458 7.51 -12.25 -28.30
CA LEU A 458 7.45 -12.78 -29.67
C LEU A 458 6.01 -12.78 -30.20
N HIS A 459 5.04 -13.14 -29.36
CA HIS A 459 3.61 -13.09 -29.71
C HIS A 459 3.12 -11.65 -29.96
N GLU A 460 3.45 -10.69 -29.08
CA GLU A 460 3.17 -9.26 -29.27
C GLU A 460 3.75 -8.68 -30.58
N THR A 461 4.81 -9.28 -31.12
CA THR A 461 5.51 -8.77 -32.31
C THR A 461 5.23 -9.57 -33.58
N GLY A 462 4.56 -10.73 -33.49
CA GLY A 462 4.23 -11.59 -34.64
C GLY A 462 5.45 -12.34 -35.20
N TYR A 463 6.31 -12.85 -34.31
CA TYR A 463 7.55 -13.56 -34.64
C TYR A 463 7.70 -14.90 -33.86
N GLU A 464 6.59 -15.53 -33.49
CA GLU A 464 6.58 -16.79 -32.75
C GLU A 464 7.29 -17.95 -33.48
N GLU A 465 7.45 -17.87 -34.80
CA GLU A 465 8.17 -18.88 -35.60
C GLU A 465 9.67 -18.96 -35.28
N LEU A 466 10.25 -17.90 -34.72
CA LEU A 466 11.67 -17.83 -34.33
C LEU A 466 11.99 -18.70 -33.09
N ALA A 467 10.98 -19.17 -32.35
CA ALA A 467 11.13 -19.89 -31.11
C ALA A 467 10.45 -21.27 -31.12
N VAL A 468 10.96 -22.18 -30.30
CA VAL A 468 10.32 -23.48 -30.08
C VAL A 468 8.99 -23.28 -29.37
N ARG A 469 7.89 -23.69 -30.01
CA ARG A 469 6.52 -23.48 -29.52
C ARG A 469 6.33 -24.01 -28.11
N CYS A 470 5.74 -23.18 -27.25
CA CYS A 470 5.32 -23.55 -25.91
C CYS A 470 3.83 -23.87 -25.86
N PHE A 471 3.44 -24.79 -24.98
CA PHE A 471 2.06 -25.23 -24.75
C PHE A 471 1.47 -24.74 -23.41
N GLY A 472 2.31 -24.23 -22.50
CA GLY A 472 1.91 -23.76 -21.18
C GLY A 472 3.04 -23.91 -20.16
N TYR A 473 2.72 -23.67 -18.89
CA TYR A 473 3.63 -23.85 -17.77
C TYR A 473 3.08 -24.81 -16.71
N ILE A 474 3.97 -25.28 -15.83
CA ILE A 474 3.66 -26.16 -14.70
C ILE A 474 4.42 -25.65 -13.47
N LEU A 475 3.74 -25.67 -12.32
CA LEU A 475 4.35 -25.54 -11.00
C LEU A 475 4.39 -26.94 -10.37
N LEU A 476 5.53 -27.34 -9.81
CA LEU A 476 5.68 -28.61 -9.10
C LEU A 476 5.74 -28.35 -7.59
N ASN A 477 4.88 -29.02 -6.84
CA ASN A 477 4.85 -28.95 -5.38
C ASN A 477 5.94 -29.84 -4.75
N GLU A 478 6.03 -29.86 -3.40
CA GLU A 478 7.04 -30.67 -2.69
C GLU A 478 6.89 -32.18 -2.93
N GLU A 479 5.68 -32.68 -3.22
CA GLU A 479 5.43 -34.08 -3.56
C GLU A 479 5.80 -34.40 -5.01
N ASP A 480 5.49 -33.51 -5.97
CA ASP A 480 5.95 -33.64 -7.36
C ASP A 480 7.48 -33.65 -7.45
N GLU A 481 8.13 -32.72 -6.74
CA GLU A 481 9.59 -32.64 -6.62
C GLU A 481 10.15 -33.92 -5.98
N ARG A 482 9.49 -34.45 -4.94
CA ARG A 482 9.86 -35.72 -4.30
C ARG A 482 9.65 -36.94 -5.21
N ILE A 483 8.59 -36.99 -6.01
CA ILE A 483 8.31 -38.07 -6.97
C ILE A 483 9.39 -38.06 -8.06
N MET A 484 9.65 -36.89 -8.66
CA MET A 484 10.72 -36.69 -9.64
C MET A 484 12.08 -37.11 -9.09
N MET A 485 12.46 -36.62 -7.90
CA MET A 485 13.76 -36.92 -7.28
C MET A 485 13.91 -38.40 -6.91
N ASN A 486 12.83 -39.09 -6.53
CA ASN A 486 12.86 -40.55 -6.31
C ASN A 486 12.95 -41.35 -7.64
N GLN A 487 12.29 -40.87 -8.69
CA GLN A 487 12.29 -41.51 -10.01
C GLN A 487 13.64 -41.38 -10.73
N PHE A 488 14.34 -40.25 -10.55
CA PHE A 488 15.61 -39.93 -11.22
C PHE A 488 16.83 -39.89 -10.28
N LYS A 489 16.73 -40.51 -9.10
CA LYS A 489 17.74 -40.56 -8.02
C LYS A 489 19.18 -40.98 -8.41
N ASP A 490 19.33 -41.62 -9.57
CA ASP A 490 20.61 -42.14 -10.09
C ASP A 490 21.31 -41.12 -11.01
N LEU A 491 20.68 -39.96 -11.28
CA LEU A 491 21.34 -38.77 -11.81
C LEU A 491 22.12 -38.07 -10.68
N ASP A 492 23.34 -37.61 -10.98
CA ASP A 492 24.25 -37.16 -9.93
C ASP A 492 23.75 -35.90 -9.21
N ALA A 493 23.53 -36.01 -7.89
CA ALA A 493 22.93 -34.95 -7.09
C ALA A 493 23.77 -33.65 -7.05
N TYR A 494 25.05 -33.73 -7.41
CA TYR A 494 25.91 -32.55 -7.60
C TYR A 494 25.44 -31.65 -8.76
N SER A 495 24.87 -32.18 -9.86
CA SER A 495 24.49 -31.37 -11.02
C SER A 495 23.07 -30.79 -10.97
N PHE A 496 22.18 -31.33 -10.13
CA PHE A 496 20.78 -30.87 -10.07
C PHE A 496 20.59 -29.48 -9.46
N TRP A 497 21.48 -29.08 -8.54
CA TRP A 497 21.25 -27.93 -7.66
C TRP A 497 22.39 -26.91 -7.62
N ASP A 498 23.64 -27.32 -7.90
CA ASP A 498 24.89 -26.53 -7.82
C ASP A 498 25.00 -25.58 -6.60
N LEU A 499 24.45 -26.00 -5.46
CA LEU A 499 24.43 -25.23 -4.21
C LEU A 499 25.80 -25.18 -3.50
N GLN A 500 26.84 -25.83 -4.04
CA GLN A 500 28.16 -25.96 -3.40
C GLN A 500 29.23 -25.00 -3.97
N ASN A 501 28.97 -24.33 -5.10
CA ASN A 501 29.84 -23.27 -5.63
C ASN A 501 29.47 -21.86 -5.11
N CYS A 502 28.33 -21.72 -4.43
CA CYS A 502 27.98 -20.56 -3.61
C CYS A 502 28.82 -20.62 -2.30
N GLU A 503 29.80 -19.71 -2.10
CA GLU A 503 30.72 -19.75 -0.95
C GLU A 503 30.05 -19.31 0.38
N THR A 504 28.86 -18.69 0.33
CA THR A 504 28.12 -18.26 1.53
C THR A 504 26.60 -18.38 1.40
N ASP A 505 25.90 -18.45 2.53
CA ASP A 505 24.42 -18.42 2.62
C ASP A 505 23.77 -17.23 1.87
N LYS A 506 24.53 -16.16 1.60
CA LYS A 506 24.05 -14.97 0.87
C LYS A 506 23.92 -15.17 -0.64
N GLU A 507 24.44 -16.27 -1.18
CA GLU A 507 24.45 -16.54 -2.62
C GLU A 507 23.39 -17.57 -3.03
N ASN A 508 22.92 -18.40 -2.09
CA ASN A 508 21.84 -19.39 -2.29
C ASN A 508 20.49 -18.69 -2.49
N MET A 509 20.15 -18.37 -3.73
CA MET A 509 18.90 -17.66 -4.04
C MET A 509 17.66 -18.44 -3.60
N ARG A 510 17.55 -19.77 -3.81
CA ARG A 510 16.35 -20.54 -3.36
C ARG A 510 16.14 -20.43 -1.85
N GLY A 511 17.24 -20.38 -1.07
CA GLY A 511 17.25 -20.18 0.38
C GLY A 511 16.97 -18.75 0.87
N LEU A 512 16.88 -17.74 0.01
CA LEU A 512 16.56 -16.35 0.38
C LEU A 512 15.05 -16.00 0.27
N TYR A 513 14.25 -16.87 -0.36
CA TYR A 513 12.79 -16.75 -0.51
C TYR A 513 12.03 -17.84 0.24
N LEU A 514 12.55 -18.25 1.40
CA LEU A 514 11.82 -19.17 2.27
C LEU A 514 10.47 -18.55 2.66
N ASP A 515 9.42 -19.38 2.67
CA ASP A 515 8.10 -19.00 3.16
C ASP A 515 8.13 -18.70 4.67
N LYS A 516 6.97 -18.30 5.23
CA LYS A 516 6.86 -18.01 6.68
C LYS A 516 7.11 -19.24 7.58
N GLY A 517 7.17 -20.45 7.02
CA GLY A 517 7.54 -21.70 7.69
C GLY A 517 8.99 -22.15 7.46
N GLY A 518 9.78 -21.44 6.65
CA GLY A 518 11.17 -21.80 6.33
C GLY A 518 11.34 -22.71 5.10
N ARG A 519 10.32 -22.84 4.24
CA ARG A 519 10.33 -23.75 3.07
C ARG A 519 10.64 -23.02 1.76
N PRO A 520 11.41 -23.62 0.83
CA PRO A 520 11.77 -22.99 -0.44
C PRO A 520 10.59 -22.88 -1.41
N PRO A 521 10.64 -21.96 -2.40
CA PRO A 521 9.61 -21.87 -3.43
C PRO A 521 9.59 -23.09 -4.37
N PRO A 522 8.42 -23.42 -4.97
CA PRO A 522 8.24 -24.57 -5.85
C PRO A 522 9.05 -24.47 -7.15
N LEU A 523 9.37 -25.62 -7.75
CA LEU A 523 9.97 -25.69 -9.07
C LEU A 523 8.96 -25.25 -10.14
N ARG A 524 9.46 -24.59 -11.19
CA ARG A 524 8.66 -24.08 -12.32
C ARG A 524 9.15 -24.71 -13.61
N GLY A 525 8.28 -24.91 -14.58
CA GLY A 525 8.69 -25.32 -15.92
C GLY A 525 7.74 -24.97 -17.05
N ILE A 526 8.24 -25.08 -18.28
CA ILE A 526 7.55 -24.76 -19.53
C ILE A 526 7.49 -25.99 -20.43
N VAL A 527 6.33 -26.20 -21.06
CA VAL A 527 6.01 -27.35 -21.91
C VAL A 527 6.26 -27.00 -23.38
N LYS A 528 7.04 -27.79 -24.14
CA LYS A 528 7.52 -27.44 -25.51
C LYS A 528 7.31 -28.52 -26.60
N GLU A 529 7.27 -28.06 -27.84
CA GLU A 529 7.20 -28.85 -29.10
C GLU A 529 8.60 -29.18 -29.68
N PHE A 530 8.66 -30.01 -30.74
CA PHE A 530 9.86 -30.24 -31.56
C PHE A 530 9.53 -29.96 -33.05
N GLY A 531 10.29 -29.10 -33.76
CA GLY A 531 10.13 -28.91 -35.22
C GLY A 531 10.73 -27.62 -35.84
N SER A 532 11.04 -27.69 -37.14
CA SER A 532 12.04 -26.85 -37.84
C SER A 532 11.54 -25.77 -38.81
N VAL A 533 12.29 -24.65 -38.89
CA VAL A 533 12.22 -23.59 -39.95
C VAL A 533 13.63 -22.95 -40.10
N LYS A 534 13.90 -22.22 -41.21
CA LYS A 534 15.16 -21.51 -41.52
C LYS A 534 14.99 -19.98 -41.52
N ASP A 535 16.12 -19.26 -41.52
CA ASP A 535 16.32 -17.79 -41.50
C ASP A 535 15.92 -17.06 -40.20
N LEU A 536 16.95 -16.69 -39.41
CA LEU A 536 16.80 -15.92 -38.17
C LEU A 536 16.97 -14.40 -38.40
N ARG A 537 16.04 -13.57 -37.90
CA ARG A 537 16.14 -12.09 -37.95
C ARG A 537 15.65 -11.40 -36.67
N LEU A 538 16.42 -11.52 -35.58
CA LEU A 538 16.08 -11.01 -34.24
C LEU A 538 16.05 -9.47 -34.09
N GLY A 539 16.43 -8.72 -35.13
CA GLY A 539 16.68 -7.27 -35.07
C GLY A 539 15.42 -6.39 -35.03
N GLY A 540 14.78 -6.27 -33.86
CA GLY A 540 13.71 -5.31 -33.60
C GLY A 540 12.73 -5.67 -32.46
N LEU A 541 12.83 -6.89 -31.92
CA LEU A 541 11.78 -7.50 -31.09
C LEU A 541 11.64 -6.88 -29.69
N GLY A 542 12.70 -6.28 -29.15
CA GLY A 542 12.72 -5.76 -27.77
C GLY A 542 13.13 -6.80 -26.72
N ILE A 543 13.84 -7.84 -27.14
CA ILE A 543 14.40 -8.90 -26.28
C ILE A 543 15.94 -8.80 -26.35
N ILE A 544 16.62 -8.85 -25.21
CA ILE A 544 18.08 -8.80 -25.02
C ILE A 544 18.52 -9.73 -23.87
N ASN A 545 19.82 -9.84 -23.60
CA ASN A 545 20.46 -10.78 -22.68
C ASN A 545 20.07 -12.24 -22.97
N LEU A 546 20.14 -12.67 -24.24
CA LEU A 546 19.84 -14.05 -24.67
C LEU A 546 21.00 -15.02 -24.35
N ASP A 547 20.68 -16.18 -23.76
CA ASP A 547 21.62 -17.30 -23.55
C ASP A 547 21.69 -18.14 -24.83
N VAL A 548 22.68 -17.87 -25.67
CA VAL A 548 22.81 -18.41 -27.04
C VAL A 548 24.12 -19.17 -27.26
N ALA A 549 24.07 -20.49 -27.16
CA ALA A 549 25.08 -21.40 -27.69
C ALA A 549 24.55 -22.20 -28.90
N HIS A 550 25.44 -22.68 -29.77
CA HIS A 550 25.10 -23.43 -31.01
C HIS A 550 24.13 -24.61 -30.75
N ARG A 551 24.20 -25.22 -29.55
CA ARG A 551 23.37 -26.34 -29.08
C ARG A 551 21.94 -25.97 -28.63
N GLN A 552 21.63 -24.68 -28.46
CA GLN A 552 20.28 -24.19 -28.10
C GLN A 552 19.43 -23.85 -29.34
N LEU A 553 19.98 -23.99 -30.56
CA LEU A 553 19.24 -23.98 -31.81
C LEU A 553 18.58 -25.35 -32.06
N ILE A 554 17.36 -25.52 -31.55
CA ILE A 554 16.55 -26.72 -31.84
C ILE A 554 15.92 -26.53 -33.22
N ASP A 555 16.37 -27.33 -34.18
CA ASP A 555 15.74 -27.42 -35.50
C ASP A 555 15.71 -26.07 -36.27
N GLY A 556 16.66 -25.18 -35.96
CA GLY A 556 16.79 -23.83 -36.52
C GLY A 556 16.08 -22.71 -35.73
N LYS A 557 15.41 -23.05 -34.62
CA LYS A 557 14.70 -22.10 -33.74
C LYS A 557 15.39 -21.95 -32.38
N LEU A 558 15.17 -20.83 -31.72
CA LEU A 558 15.66 -20.62 -30.35
C LEU A 558 14.88 -21.50 -29.36
N GLY A 559 15.59 -22.43 -28.72
CA GLY A 559 15.07 -23.32 -27.68
C GLY A 559 15.13 -22.76 -26.26
N ASP A 560 15.84 -21.64 -26.06
CA ASP A 560 16.14 -21.07 -24.75
C ASP A 560 15.97 -19.54 -24.70
N PHE A 561 15.30 -19.06 -23.65
CA PHE A 561 15.17 -17.64 -23.31
C PHE A 561 15.32 -17.42 -21.79
N SER A 562 15.97 -18.35 -21.09
CA SER A 562 16.11 -18.38 -19.62
C SER A 562 16.78 -17.14 -19.01
N THR A 563 17.49 -16.33 -19.79
CA THR A 563 18.14 -15.09 -19.33
C THR A 563 17.48 -13.83 -19.91
N ALA A 564 16.44 -13.97 -20.74
CA ALA A 564 15.92 -12.92 -21.58
C ALA A 564 15.28 -11.73 -20.82
N ILE A 565 15.82 -10.55 -21.11
CA ILE A 565 15.31 -9.25 -20.68
C ILE A 565 14.47 -8.68 -21.83
N THR A 566 13.17 -8.48 -21.58
CA THR A 566 12.22 -7.95 -22.56
C THR A 566 12.08 -6.43 -22.46
N THR A 567 11.20 -5.84 -23.28
CA THR A 567 10.85 -4.42 -23.23
C THR A 567 9.32 -4.29 -23.29
N PRO A 568 8.65 -3.74 -22.27
CA PRO A 568 9.25 -3.15 -21.06
C PRO A 568 9.69 -4.20 -20.03
N HIS A 569 10.80 -3.91 -19.36
CA HIS A 569 11.32 -4.63 -18.19
C HIS A 569 11.94 -3.60 -17.25
N ILE A 570 12.11 -3.90 -15.96
CA ILE A 570 12.65 -2.94 -15.00
C ILE A 570 14.02 -2.38 -15.42
N ILE A 571 14.86 -3.19 -16.08
CA ILE A 571 16.17 -2.79 -16.62
C ILE A 571 16.02 -1.89 -17.86
N THR A 572 15.16 -2.26 -18.82
CA THR A 572 14.97 -1.57 -20.12
C THR A 572 13.97 -0.39 -20.08
N THR A 573 13.22 -0.25 -18.98
CA THR A 573 12.19 0.76 -18.75
C THR A 573 12.13 1.07 -17.24
N PRO A 574 13.19 1.65 -16.67
CA PRO A 574 13.28 1.89 -15.22
C PRO A 574 12.20 2.85 -14.69
N GLU A 575 11.54 3.62 -15.56
CA GLU A 575 10.36 4.42 -15.24
C GLU A 575 9.21 3.60 -14.63
N LEU A 576 9.18 2.27 -14.81
CA LEU A 576 8.22 1.38 -14.16
C LEU A 576 8.44 1.20 -12.65
N ASN A 577 9.67 1.35 -12.14
CA ASN A 577 9.93 1.23 -10.71
C ASN A 577 9.94 2.60 -10.02
N ARG A 578 8.77 2.95 -9.46
CA ARG A 578 8.51 4.17 -8.67
C ARG A 578 9.42 4.40 -7.46
N TYR A 579 10.24 3.43 -7.06
CA TYR A 579 11.17 3.53 -5.93
C TYR A 579 12.61 3.85 -6.35
N LEU A 580 12.93 3.86 -7.66
CA LEU A 580 14.26 4.25 -8.14
C LEU A 580 14.46 5.77 -8.02
N THR A 581 15.63 6.19 -7.56
CA THR A 581 16.03 7.60 -7.67
C THR A 581 16.40 7.92 -9.13
N PRO A 582 16.44 9.21 -9.54
CA PRO A 582 16.94 9.61 -10.86
C PRO A 582 18.35 9.06 -11.18
N GLU A 583 19.20 8.90 -10.17
CA GLU A 583 20.53 8.32 -10.26
C GLU A 583 20.48 6.80 -10.50
N SER A 584 19.58 6.07 -9.82
CA SER A 584 19.37 4.64 -10.08
C SER A 584 18.82 4.38 -11.49
N MET A 585 17.86 5.20 -11.95
CA MET A 585 17.32 5.10 -13.32
C MET A 585 18.41 5.35 -14.39
N TRP A 586 19.40 6.21 -14.10
CA TRP A 586 20.55 6.42 -14.98
C TRP A 586 21.46 5.18 -15.08
N ALA A 587 21.72 4.50 -13.95
CA ALA A 587 22.56 3.30 -13.93
C ALA A 587 21.94 2.15 -14.75
N MET A 588 20.63 1.93 -14.61
CA MET A 588 19.91 0.86 -15.34
C MET A 588 19.90 1.08 -16.85
N ASN A 589 19.68 2.31 -17.31
CA ASN A 589 19.78 2.67 -18.73
C ASN A 589 21.17 2.41 -19.33
N CYS A 590 22.24 2.57 -18.54
CA CYS A 590 23.61 2.27 -18.97
C CYS A 590 23.84 0.76 -19.09
N GLU A 591 23.30 -0.04 -18.16
CA GLU A 591 23.43 -1.50 -18.18
C GLU A 591 22.59 -2.14 -19.31
N THR A 592 21.37 -1.64 -19.59
CA THR A 592 20.61 -2.01 -20.79
C THR A 592 21.43 -1.83 -22.07
N PHE A 593 22.12 -0.69 -22.21
CA PHE A 593 22.94 -0.43 -23.38
C PHE A 593 24.15 -1.38 -23.47
N ARG A 594 24.74 -1.77 -22.33
CA ARG A 594 25.82 -2.76 -22.29
C ARG A 594 25.32 -4.13 -22.77
N LEU A 595 24.28 -4.64 -22.12
CA LEU A 595 23.67 -5.96 -22.39
C LEU A 595 23.24 -6.05 -23.86
N SER A 596 22.44 -5.10 -24.34
CA SER A 596 21.99 -5.02 -25.75
C SER A 596 23.13 -5.08 -26.78
N LYS A 597 24.35 -4.70 -26.39
CA LYS A 597 25.53 -4.66 -27.25
C LYS A 597 26.39 -5.93 -27.12
N ASP A 598 26.25 -6.68 -26.03
CA ASP A 598 26.93 -7.98 -25.82
C ASP A 598 26.21 -9.07 -26.65
N ASP A 599 24.88 -9.21 -26.51
CA ASP A 599 24.02 -10.14 -27.29
C ASP A 599 24.38 -10.22 -28.79
N TYR A 600 24.53 -9.06 -29.43
CA TYR A 600 24.76 -8.99 -30.88
C TYR A 600 26.10 -9.62 -31.30
N TYR A 601 27.10 -9.69 -30.41
CA TYR A 601 28.32 -10.44 -30.68
C TYR A 601 28.15 -11.93 -30.40
N ASP A 602 27.45 -12.29 -29.32
CA ASP A 602 27.26 -13.69 -28.93
C ASP A 602 26.39 -14.45 -29.96
N ILE A 603 25.39 -13.80 -30.56
CA ILE A 603 24.63 -14.33 -31.71
C ILE A 603 25.50 -14.44 -32.98
N GLU A 604 26.39 -13.47 -33.24
CA GLU A 604 27.32 -13.52 -34.40
C GLU A 604 28.33 -14.67 -34.22
N ILE A 605 28.76 -14.96 -32.98
CA ILE A 605 29.62 -16.10 -32.63
C ILE A 605 28.86 -17.44 -32.73
N MET A 606 27.67 -17.55 -32.13
CA MET A 606 26.83 -18.76 -32.19
C MET A 606 26.60 -19.24 -33.62
N VAL A 607 26.28 -18.32 -34.54
CA VAL A 607 26.04 -18.67 -35.94
C VAL A 607 27.33 -19.10 -36.64
N LEU A 608 28.50 -18.57 -36.26
CA LEU A 608 29.78 -19.03 -36.82
C LEU A 608 30.14 -20.43 -36.32
N GLU A 609 30.04 -20.69 -35.00
CA GLU A 609 30.26 -22.03 -34.43
C GLU A 609 29.34 -23.09 -35.03
N TRP A 610 28.03 -22.80 -35.11
CA TRP A 610 27.05 -23.71 -35.70
C TRP A 610 27.37 -24.05 -37.16
N ASN A 611 27.86 -23.09 -37.94
CA ASN A 611 28.24 -23.31 -39.33
C ASN A 611 29.49 -24.18 -39.50
N ASP A 612 30.49 -24.02 -38.63
CA ASP A 612 31.72 -24.83 -38.64
C ASP A 612 31.39 -26.28 -38.23
N ASP A 613 30.63 -26.48 -37.15
CA ASP A 613 30.19 -27.82 -36.70
C ASP A 613 29.27 -28.52 -37.72
N CYS A 614 28.52 -27.76 -38.52
CA CYS A 614 27.58 -28.27 -39.52
C CYS A 614 28.11 -28.29 -40.96
N GLU A 615 29.43 -28.18 -41.20
CA GLU A 615 30.06 -28.15 -42.56
C GLU A 615 29.55 -29.21 -43.56
N ASN A 616 29.07 -30.36 -43.08
CA ASN A 616 28.58 -31.47 -43.91
C ASN A 616 27.06 -31.44 -44.18
N GLN A 617 26.33 -30.47 -43.64
CA GLN A 617 24.89 -30.28 -43.88
C GLN A 617 24.66 -29.21 -44.96
N LYS A 618 23.52 -29.28 -45.68
CA LYS A 618 23.28 -28.46 -46.89
C LYS A 618 22.96 -26.98 -46.63
N ASP A 619 22.89 -26.57 -45.37
CA ASP A 619 22.01 -25.49 -44.92
C ASP A 619 22.72 -24.47 -44.01
N HIS A 620 23.84 -23.90 -44.49
CA HIS A 620 24.56 -22.83 -43.81
C HIS A 620 23.67 -21.62 -43.49
N ILE A 621 23.71 -21.15 -42.23
CA ILE A 621 23.00 -19.95 -41.77
C ILE A 621 23.84 -18.71 -42.07
N THR A 622 23.26 -17.69 -42.72
CA THR A 622 24.00 -16.45 -43.05
C THR A 622 23.56 -15.27 -42.19
N PHE A 623 24.33 -14.96 -41.15
CA PHE A 623 24.10 -13.84 -40.24
C PHE A 623 25.37 -12.98 -40.10
N ARG A 624 25.21 -11.65 -40.07
CA ARG A 624 26.25 -10.66 -39.76
C ARG A 624 25.56 -9.43 -39.15
N VAL A 625 26.02 -8.95 -38.00
CA VAL A 625 25.38 -7.79 -37.35
C VAL A 625 25.94 -6.46 -37.86
N PHE A 626 27.22 -6.43 -38.26
CA PHE A 626 27.89 -5.21 -38.69
C PHE A 626 28.50 -5.36 -40.09
N GLU A 627 28.30 -4.35 -40.96
CA GLU A 627 28.87 -4.29 -42.33
C GLU A 627 30.43 -4.36 -42.38
N SER A 628 31.11 -4.37 -41.22
CA SER A 628 32.56 -4.36 -41.10
C SER A 628 33.13 -5.27 -40.00
N SER A 629 32.43 -6.36 -39.62
CA SER A 629 32.90 -7.32 -38.61
C SER A 629 34.07 -8.19 -39.10
N ASN A 630 35.31 -7.72 -38.85
CA ASN A 630 36.54 -8.52 -38.94
C ASN A 630 37.15 -8.71 -37.54
N TYR A 631 36.55 -9.58 -36.71
CA TYR A 631 37.08 -10.10 -35.43
C TYR A 631 37.79 -9.07 -34.52
N ASN A 632 37.27 -7.84 -34.42
CA ASN A 632 37.92 -6.78 -33.65
C ASN A 632 36.91 -5.79 -33.07
N GLN A 633 36.54 -6.00 -31.82
CA GLN A 633 35.54 -5.25 -31.03
C GLN A 633 35.77 -3.72 -31.02
N SER A 634 36.99 -3.25 -31.34
CA SER A 634 37.38 -1.84 -31.25
C SER A 634 36.86 -0.92 -32.37
N ARG A 635 36.34 -1.45 -33.49
CA ARG A 635 36.13 -0.66 -34.73
C ARG A 635 34.76 0.03 -34.88
N TYR A 636 33.73 -0.35 -34.12
CA TYR A 636 32.38 0.19 -34.31
C TYR A 636 32.19 1.58 -33.65
N GLN A 637 32.38 2.65 -34.44
CA GLN A 637 32.32 4.03 -33.94
C GLN A 637 30.88 4.57 -33.75
N LEU A 638 30.21 4.13 -32.67
CA LEU A 638 28.89 4.56 -32.22
C LEU A 638 28.61 6.08 -32.24
N ARG A 639 29.62 6.94 -32.13
CA ARG A 639 29.44 8.41 -32.13
C ARG A 639 29.33 9.01 -33.54
N SER A 640 30.02 8.48 -34.54
CA SER A 640 30.02 8.99 -35.91
C SER A 640 28.93 8.37 -36.80
N THR A 641 28.47 7.15 -36.48
CA THR A 641 27.34 6.51 -37.20
C THR A 641 26.03 7.31 -37.03
N PRO A 642 25.35 7.73 -38.11
CA PRO A 642 24.03 8.38 -38.05
C PRO A 642 22.97 7.52 -37.34
N SER A 643 21.95 8.13 -36.72
CA SER A 643 20.86 7.41 -36.01
C SER A 643 20.28 6.26 -36.82
N ARG A 644 19.79 6.60 -38.02
CA ARG A 644 19.23 5.72 -39.06
C ARG A 644 20.22 4.75 -39.74
N LYS A 645 21.40 4.55 -39.14
CA LYS A 645 22.43 3.57 -39.54
C LYS A 645 23.02 2.81 -38.34
N ARG A 646 22.47 2.97 -37.14
CA ARG A 646 22.85 2.18 -35.96
C ARG A 646 21.99 0.92 -35.92
N VAL A 647 22.62 -0.22 -35.63
CA VAL A 647 21.89 -1.43 -35.24
C VAL A 647 21.02 -1.10 -34.02
N TYR A 648 19.81 -1.66 -33.97
CA TYR A 648 18.72 -1.17 -33.12
C TYR A 648 19.01 -1.31 -31.62
N SER A 649 19.42 -0.20 -30.99
CA SER A 649 19.36 -0.02 -29.55
C SER A 649 18.20 0.92 -29.21
N PHE A 650 17.27 0.47 -28.37
CA PHE A 650 16.14 1.28 -27.89
C PHE A 650 16.61 2.53 -27.13
N VAL A 651 17.78 2.41 -26.47
CA VAL A 651 18.56 3.50 -25.88
C VAL A 651 19.39 4.19 -26.97
N ASP A 652 19.21 5.50 -27.21
CA ASP A 652 20.16 6.30 -28.00
C ASP A 652 21.22 6.89 -27.06
N PRO A 653 22.50 6.45 -27.10
CA PRO A 653 23.57 6.93 -26.21
C PRO A 653 24.03 8.38 -26.48
N ARG A 654 23.18 9.19 -27.12
CA ARG A 654 23.27 10.66 -27.22
C ARG A 654 22.06 11.38 -26.61
N ARG A 655 20.94 10.67 -26.41
CA ARG A 655 19.80 11.12 -25.58
C ARG A 655 20.12 10.88 -24.10
N TYR A 656 20.66 9.70 -23.80
CA TYR A 656 21.06 9.33 -22.45
C TYR A 656 22.43 9.93 -22.16
N ASP A 657 22.42 10.85 -21.21
CA ASP A 657 23.48 11.82 -21.03
C ASP A 657 24.36 11.41 -19.84
N TRP A 658 25.68 11.42 -20.05
CA TRP A 658 26.66 11.48 -18.97
C TRP A 658 26.45 12.73 -18.09
N LYS A 659 25.68 13.69 -18.60
CA LYS A 659 25.06 14.76 -17.85
C LYS A 659 23.74 14.33 -17.16
N ALA A 660 23.72 13.28 -16.35
CA ALA A 660 22.64 13.11 -15.35
C ALA A 660 22.44 14.42 -14.55
N PHE A 661 23.57 15.05 -14.22
CA PHE A 661 23.63 16.40 -13.68
C PHE A 661 22.94 17.48 -14.55
N ALA A 662 23.10 17.48 -15.88
CA ALA A 662 22.47 18.50 -16.72
C ALA A 662 21.00 18.16 -17.11
N ALA A 663 20.55 16.92 -16.93
CA ALA A 663 19.14 16.56 -17.06
C ALA A 663 18.28 17.30 -16.03
N CYS A 664 18.68 17.29 -14.74
CA CYS A 664 18.07 18.11 -13.70
C CYS A 664 18.04 19.60 -14.04
N ILE A 665 19.06 20.11 -14.76
CA ILE A 665 19.26 21.53 -15.08
C ILE A 665 18.51 22.02 -16.33
N TYR A 666 18.34 21.18 -17.36
CA TYR A 666 17.81 21.55 -18.69
C TYR A 666 16.61 20.72 -19.17
N PHE A 667 16.44 19.47 -18.71
CA PHE A 667 15.40 18.54 -19.21
C PHE A 667 14.33 18.18 -18.18
N SER A 668 14.54 18.48 -16.89
CA SER A 668 13.50 18.47 -15.85
C SER A 668 12.27 19.29 -16.28
N PRO A 669 11.02 18.90 -15.92
CA PRO A 669 9.85 19.76 -16.13
C PRO A 669 9.97 21.12 -15.42
N LEU A 670 10.84 21.24 -14.42
CA LEU A 670 11.17 22.49 -13.73
C LEU A 670 12.39 23.23 -14.31
N SER A 671 12.93 22.83 -15.47
CA SER A 671 14.10 23.47 -16.09
C SER A 671 13.84 24.90 -16.58
N HIS A 672 12.57 25.21 -16.85
CA HIS A 672 12.09 26.51 -17.29
C HIS A 672 11.91 27.53 -16.14
N ILE A 673 11.99 27.05 -14.89
CA ILE A 673 12.02 27.84 -13.64
C ILE A 673 13.47 28.32 -13.42
N PRO A 674 13.72 29.60 -13.10
CA PRO A 674 15.07 30.09 -12.86
C PRO A 674 15.56 29.70 -11.45
N GLY A 675 16.88 29.73 -11.23
CA GLY A 675 17.50 29.40 -9.94
C GLY A 675 18.96 28.97 -10.09
N PRO A 676 19.71 28.81 -8.98
CA PRO A 676 21.09 28.34 -9.02
C PRO A 676 21.15 26.93 -9.61
N LYS A 677 21.99 26.72 -10.62
CA LYS A 677 22.04 25.41 -11.29
C LYS A 677 22.56 24.28 -10.40
N LEU A 678 23.26 24.58 -9.30
CA LEU A 678 23.67 23.60 -8.27
C LEU A 678 22.55 23.30 -7.25
N ALA A 679 21.60 24.21 -7.03
CA ALA A 679 20.42 23.99 -6.19
C ALA A 679 19.39 23.10 -6.89
N ALA A 680 19.14 23.39 -8.17
CA ALA A 680 18.32 22.59 -9.08
C ALA A 680 18.91 21.19 -9.41
N LEU A 681 20.00 20.80 -8.75
CA LEU A 681 20.84 19.64 -9.10
C LEU A 681 20.95 18.63 -7.96
N THR A 682 21.08 19.10 -6.72
CA THR A 682 21.33 18.23 -5.57
C THR A 682 20.95 18.94 -4.26
N TYR A 683 20.41 18.18 -3.31
CA TYR A 683 20.19 18.65 -1.94
C TYR A 683 21.51 18.96 -1.20
N LEU A 684 22.68 18.57 -1.72
CA LEU A 684 23.97 19.00 -1.16
C LEU A 684 24.14 20.52 -1.13
N TYR A 685 23.45 21.26 -2.02
CA TYR A 685 23.44 22.72 -1.98
C TYR A 685 22.69 23.25 -0.75
N GLU A 686 21.53 22.68 -0.44
CA GLU A 686 20.76 22.98 0.77
C GLU A 686 21.50 22.53 2.04
N ALA A 687 22.01 21.29 2.05
CA ALA A 687 22.79 20.72 3.15
C ALA A 687 23.99 21.58 3.54
N TYR A 688 24.64 22.22 2.57
CA TYR A 688 25.73 23.15 2.85
C TYR A 688 25.27 24.37 3.66
N TYR A 689 24.08 24.92 3.42
CA TYR A 689 23.58 26.06 4.20
C TYR A 689 22.88 25.65 5.51
N ASP A 690 22.11 24.57 5.52
CA ASP A 690 21.29 24.19 6.67
C ASP A 690 21.97 23.23 7.66
N VAL A 691 22.84 22.33 7.20
CA VAL A 691 23.63 21.44 8.08
C VAL A 691 25.05 21.97 8.29
N TRP A 692 25.79 22.30 7.23
CA TRP A 692 27.21 22.70 7.38
C TRP A 692 27.40 24.15 7.86
N LEU A 693 26.56 25.10 7.43
CA LEU A 693 26.58 26.49 7.91
C LEU A 693 25.54 26.81 8.99
N GLY A 694 24.76 25.80 9.44
CA GLY A 694 23.83 25.88 10.56
C GLY A 694 22.58 26.73 10.28
N GLY A 695 21.61 26.15 9.57
CA GLY A 695 20.27 26.72 9.37
C GLY A 695 20.21 28.00 8.53
N LYS A 696 21.11 28.21 7.55
CA LYS A 696 21.24 29.50 6.82
C LYS A 696 20.54 29.54 5.46
N TYR A 697 19.80 28.50 5.06
CA TYR A 697 19.28 28.44 3.69
C TYR A 697 18.18 29.46 3.40
N PHE A 698 17.38 29.86 4.39
CA PHE A 698 16.37 30.92 4.23
C PHE A 698 16.97 32.25 3.74
N LEU A 699 18.13 32.65 4.27
CA LEU A 699 18.89 33.83 3.81
C LEU A 699 19.37 33.66 2.37
N ARG A 700 19.80 32.45 2.01
CA ARG A 700 20.26 32.14 0.65
C ARG A 700 19.11 32.17 -0.35
N VAL A 701 17.93 31.64 -0.02
CA VAL A 701 16.71 31.73 -0.84
C VAL A 701 16.28 33.20 -1.03
N ALA A 702 16.40 34.04 0.00
CA ALA A 702 16.17 35.49 -0.09
C ALA A 702 17.19 36.21 -1.00
N GLU A 703 18.40 35.68 -1.17
CA GLU A 703 19.37 36.14 -2.18
C GLU A 703 19.01 35.65 -3.58
N MET A 704 18.56 34.40 -3.73
CA MET A 704 18.13 33.87 -5.03
C MET A 704 16.96 34.67 -5.61
N HIS A 705 15.96 35.07 -4.81
CA HIS A 705 14.85 35.89 -5.32
C HIS A 705 15.32 37.25 -5.85
N ARG A 706 16.31 37.87 -5.20
CA ARG A 706 16.95 39.11 -5.70
C ARG A 706 17.72 38.90 -7.01
N GLN A 707 18.23 37.69 -7.27
CA GLN A 707 18.99 37.35 -8.48
C GLN A 707 18.11 36.86 -9.66
N TYR A 708 17.05 36.09 -9.36
CA TYR A 708 16.31 35.31 -10.36
C TYR A 708 14.84 35.75 -10.56
N GLY A 709 14.26 36.50 -9.61
CA GLY A 709 12.89 37.03 -9.68
C GLY A 709 11.90 36.34 -8.72
N PRO A 710 10.57 36.52 -8.93
CA PRO A 710 9.54 36.17 -7.93
C PRO A 710 9.27 34.66 -7.78
N ILE A 711 9.75 33.83 -8.72
CA ILE A 711 9.63 32.37 -8.72
C ILE A 711 11.03 31.77 -8.90
N VAL A 712 11.44 30.85 -8.02
CA VAL A 712 12.78 30.25 -8.01
C VAL A 712 12.71 28.77 -7.69
N ARG A 713 13.45 27.94 -8.43
CA ARG A 713 13.68 26.54 -8.06
C ARG A 713 14.86 26.45 -7.11
N ILE A 714 14.63 25.88 -5.93
CA ILE A 714 15.57 25.91 -4.80
C ILE A 714 16.08 24.54 -4.37
N THR A 715 15.51 23.44 -4.86
CA THR A 715 16.05 22.08 -4.72
C THR A 715 15.88 21.35 -6.06
N PRO A 716 16.23 20.05 -6.19
CA PRO A 716 15.81 19.25 -7.33
C PRO A 716 14.29 19.23 -7.57
N ASP A 717 13.46 19.36 -6.54
CA ASP A 717 12.01 19.10 -6.54
C ASP A 717 11.12 20.24 -6.00
N GLU A 718 11.70 21.32 -5.47
CA GLU A 718 10.97 22.43 -4.84
C GLU A 718 11.05 23.74 -5.63
N VAL A 719 9.89 24.39 -5.80
CA VAL A 719 9.75 25.75 -6.33
C VAL A 719 9.24 26.70 -5.25
N HIS A 720 10.05 27.70 -4.89
CA HIS A 720 9.71 28.74 -3.94
C HIS A 720 9.24 30.02 -4.65
N PHE A 721 8.24 30.68 -4.06
CA PHE A 721 7.65 31.92 -4.55
C PHE A 721 7.87 33.06 -3.53
N ALA A 722 8.06 34.28 -4.03
CA ALA A 722 8.16 35.49 -3.21
C ALA A 722 6.98 36.46 -3.42
N ASP A 723 6.23 36.32 -4.52
CA ASP A 723 5.14 37.23 -4.91
C ASP A 723 3.95 37.19 -3.93
N PRO A 724 3.71 38.26 -3.13
CA PRO A 724 2.65 38.27 -2.11
C PRO A 724 1.23 38.15 -2.71
N GLU A 725 1.03 38.48 -3.99
CA GLU A 725 -0.26 38.31 -4.66
C GLU A 725 -0.61 36.85 -4.95
N PHE A 726 0.36 35.93 -4.85
CA PHE A 726 0.15 34.50 -5.14
C PHE A 726 -0.32 33.68 -3.92
N LEU A 727 -0.38 34.28 -2.73
CA LEU A 727 -0.72 33.60 -1.48
C LEU A 727 -2.10 32.90 -1.52
N ASP A 728 -3.11 33.52 -2.14
CA ASP A 728 -4.45 32.95 -2.24
C ASP A 728 -4.51 31.73 -3.19
N ALA A 729 -3.61 31.66 -4.17
CA ALA A 729 -3.53 30.56 -5.14
C ALA A 729 -2.73 29.36 -4.59
N LEU A 730 -1.68 29.62 -3.81
CA LEU A 730 -0.85 28.58 -3.18
C LEU A 730 -1.46 28.05 -1.86
N TYR A 731 -2.17 28.88 -1.13
CA TYR A 731 -2.79 28.55 0.17
C TYR A 731 -4.32 28.77 0.16
N PRO A 732 -5.07 28.08 -0.73
CA PRO A 732 -6.48 28.37 -0.98
C PRO A 732 -7.38 28.19 0.24
N ALA A 733 -8.35 29.10 0.38
CA ALA A 733 -9.37 29.05 1.41
C ALA A 733 -10.61 28.28 0.93
N GLY A 734 -10.65 26.98 1.23
CA GLY A 734 -11.81 26.10 0.99
C GLY A 734 -11.73 25.27 -0.30
N GLY A 735 -12.40 24.12 -0.29
CA GLY A 735 -12.60 23.23 -1.44
C GLY A 735 -11.37 22.47 -1.96
N ARG A 736 -10.31 23.19 -2.36
CA ARG A 736 -9.13 22.60 -3.01
C ARG A 736 -8.18 21.95 -2.01
N LYS A 737 -7.90 20.65 -2.19
CA LYS A 737 -6.95 19.90 -1.37
C LYS A 737 -5.51 20.37 -1.61
N THR A 738 -4.81 20.70 -0.54
CA THR A 738 -3.36 20.97 -0.51
C THR A 738 -2.78 20.35 0.75
N ASP A 739 -1.75 19.52 0.60
CA ASP A 739 -1.14 18.81 1.73
C ASP A 739 0.24 19.38 2.07
N LYS A 740 0.69 19.14 3.30
CA LYS A 740 2.10 19.28 3.66
C LYS A 740 2.87 18.06 3.14
N PRO A 741 4.19 18.16 2.90
CA PRO A 741 5.05 16.98 2.82
C PRO A 741 4.85 16.09 4.06
N SER A 742 5.00 14.77 3.89
CA SER A 742 4.69 13.75 4.91
C SER A 742 5.55 13.80 6.18
N TRP A 743 6.54 14.70 6.23
CA TRP A 743 7.57 14.80 7.26
C TRP A 743 7.43 16.01 8.22
N PHE A 744 6.23 16.61 8.41
CA PHE A 744 6.06 17.94 9.09
C PHE A 744 4.89 18.11 10.14
N PRO A 745 5.15 18.29 11.47
CA PRO A 745 4.14 18.50 12.60
C PRO A 745 3.84 19.99 13.12
N LEU A 746 2.77 20.34 13.95
CA LEU A 746 2.45 21.70 14.62
C LEU A 746 1.18 21.84 15.61
N LEU A 747 1.22 22.30 16.92
CA LEU A 747 0.04 22.71 17.83
C LEU A 747 0.38 23.71 19.09
N ASN A 748 -0.51 24.14 20.08
CA ASN A 748 -0.31 25.03 21.35
C ASN A 748 -1.51 24.99 22.43
N GLY A 749 -1.76 25.64 23.64
CA GLY A 749 -1.21 26.65 24.68
C GLY A 749 -2.13 27.15 25.92
N ILE A 750 -1.58 27.70 27.08
CA ILE A 750 -1.97 28.84 28.06
C ILE A 750 -1.83 28.73 29.66
N LYS A 751 -1.12 29.68 30.37
CA LYS A 751 -0.81 29.94 31.86
C LYS A 751 0.21 31.14 32.07
N LEU A 752 0.37 31.90 33.20
CA LEU A 752 1.59 32.80 33.47
C LEU A 752 1.95 33.39 34.91
N ILE A 753 1.59 34.66 35.22
CA ILE A 753 2.41 35.84 35.71
C ILE A 753 3.41 35.80 36.91
N GLY A 754 3.23 35.04 37.99
CA GLY A 754 3.76 35.41 39.34
C GLY A 754 5.29 35.52 39.55
N ARG A 755 6.12 35.10 38.59
CA ARG A 755 7.58 34.95 38.76
C ARG A 755 8.39 36.24 38.56
N LEU A 756 7.91 37.18 37.76
CA LEU A 756 8.66 38.40 37.39
C LEU A 756 8.77 39.42 38.54
N ASP A 757 7.82 39.43 39.49
CA ASP A 757 7.88 40.29 40.68
C ASP A 757 9.11 40.01 41.57
N SER A 758 9.55 38.75 41.62
CA SER A 758 10.71 38.35 42.43
C SER A 758 12.01 38.96 41.89
N SER A 759 12.25 38.85 40.58
CA SER A 759 13.45 39.41 39.94
C SER A 759 13.42 40.95 39.87
N ALA A 760 12.24 41.57 39.76
CA ALA A 760 12.10 43.03 39.83
C ALA A 760 12.56 43.60 41.19
N ARG A 761 12.21 42.92 42.29
CA ARG A 761 12.67 43.29 43.65
C ARG A 761 14.17 43.08 43.86
N ALA A 762 14.78 42.17 43.10
CA ALA A 762 16.22 41.90 43.13
C ALA A 762 17.04 42.76 42.13
N GLN A 763 16.38 43.59 41.31
CA GLN A 763 16.97 44.37 40.21
C GLN A 763 17.76 43.52 39.19
N GLU A 764 17.37 42.26 39.03
CA GLU A 764 18.06 41.29 38.19
C GLU A 764 17.92 41.59 36.69
N VAL A 765 18.95 41.22 35.93
CA VAL A 765 18.90 41.17 34.46
C VAL A 765 18.32 39.82 34.05
N VAL A 766 17.08 39.85 33.55
CA VAL A 766 16.34 38.64 33.16
C VAL A 766 16.58 38.33 31.68
N LYS A 767 16.99 37.10 31.38
CA LYS A 767 16.92 36.52 30.02
C LYS A 767 15.46 36.20 29.72
N ILE A 768 14.74 37.16 29.15
CA ILE A 768 13.27 37.04 29.08
C ILE A 768 12.82 35.86 28.21
N HIS A 769 13.65 35.42 27.26
CA HIS A 769 13.39 34.22 26.46
C HIS A 769 13.30 32.93 27.29
N GLU A 770 14.12 32.77 28.34
CA GLU A 770 14.07 31.57 29.20
C GLU A 770 12.76 31.56 30.01
N VAL A 771 12.32 32.74 30.48
CA VAL A 771 11.07 32.92 31.23
C VAL A 771 9.85 32.75 30.33
N PHE A 772 9.84 33.33 29.12
CA PHE A 772 8.75 33.18 28.16
C PHE A 772 8.68 31.77 27.58
N LYS A 773 9.79 31.04 27.43
CA LYS A 773 9.78 29.63 26.99
C LYS A 773 9.32 28.68 28.11
N ALA A 774 9.75 28.91 29.35
CA ALA A 774 9.23 28.20 30.52
C ALA A 774 7.74 28.47 30.76
N ALA A 775 7.32 29.72 30.60
CA ALA A 775 5.92 30.08 30.52
C ALA A 775 5.25 29.25 29.42
N ALA A 776 5.69 29.35 28.16
CA ALA A 776 5.10 28.69 27.00
C ALA A 776 5.02 27.14 27.10
N SER A 777 5.85 26.52 27.95
CA SER A 777 5.78 25.09 28.30
C SER A 777 4.70 24.79 29.35
N ASP A 778 4.70 25.54 30.46
CA ASP A 778 3.69 25.43 31.52
C ASP A 778 2.29 25.80 31.01
N ILE A 779 2.27 26.75 30.08
CA ILE A 779 1.18 27.22 29.23
C ILE A 779 0.49 26.03 28.60
N ILE A 780 1.14 25.38 27.64
CA ILE A 780 0.50 24.35 26.84
C ILE A 780 0.10 23.14 27.67
N THR A 781 0.99 22.66 28.53
CA THR A 781 0.73 21.49 29.38
C THR A 781 -0.59 21.65 30.18
N THR A 782 -0.82 22.81 30.80
CA THR A 782 -2.05 23.09 31.56
C THR A 782 -3.33 22.92 30.71
N TYR A 783 -3.37 23.50 29.51
CA TYR A 783 -4.56 23.49 28.64
C TYR A 783 -4.76 22.16 27.89
N ALA A 784 -3.67 21.43 27.61
CA ALA A 784 -3.76 20.09 27.04
C ALA A 784 -4.24 19.04 28.05
N PHE A 785 -3.72 19.06 29.29
CA PHE A 785 -3.80 17.92 30.21
C PHE A 785 -4.47 18.21 31.57
N ASP A 786 -4.85 19.45 31.86
CA ASP A 786 -5.20 19.93 33.22
C ASP A 786 -4.06 19.69 34.23
N ASN A 787 -2.81 19.74 33.73
CA ASN A 787 -1.60 19.40 34.48
C ASN A 787 -0.37 20.10 33.86
N SER A 788 0.56 20.61 34.66
CA SER A 788 1.61 21.53 34.19
C SER A 788 3.03 21.06 34.52
N PHE A 789 4.02 21.44 33.72
CA PHE A 789 5.43 21.16 34.03
C PHE A 789 5.97 21.96 35.23
N ASN A 790 5.38 23.12 35.53
CA ASN A 790 5.77 24.08 36.57
C ASN A 790 7.22 24.59 36.45
N PHE A 791 7.73 24.74 35.22
CA PHE A 791 9.02 25.35 34.91
C PHE A 791 9.15 26.78 35.46
N LEU A 792 8.06 27.56 35.54
CA LEU A 792 8.09 28.91 36.13
C LEU A 792 8.37 28.92 37.65
N GLU A 793 8.12 27.79 38.33
CA GLU A 793 8.41 27.62 39.76
C GLU A 793 9.86 27.18 39.98
N MET A 794 10.44 26.45 39.02
CA MET A 794 11.83 25.97 39.08
C MET A 794 12.87 27.11 39.14
N PRO A 795 14.00 26.95 39.86
CA PRO A 795 15.07 27.96 39.90
C PRO A 795 15.68 28.30 38.53
N ASN A 796 15.70 27.34 37.60
CA ASN A 796 16.36 27.41 36.30
C ASN A 796 15.41 27.30 35.09
N TYR A 797 14.12 27.61 35.26
CA TYR A 797 13.16 27.67 34.14
C TYR A 797 13.04 26.38 33.30
N GLY A 798 13.33 25.20 33.89
CA GLY A 798 13.30 23.93 33.15
C GLY A 798 14.41 23.77 32.10
N LYS A 799 15.43 24.63 32.10
CA LYS A 799 16.45 24.80 31.05
C LYS A 799 16.99 23.52 30.41
N ASN A 800 17.30 22.49 31.19
CA ASN A 800 17.84 21.22 30.68
C ASN A 800 16.90 20.52 29.67
N TYR A 801 15.58 20.66 29.84
CA TYR A 801 14.57 20.19 28.90
C TYR A 801 14.47 21.13 27.69
N LEU A 802 14.46 22.46 27.93
CA LEU A 802 14.37 23.47 26.87
C LEU A 802 15.58 23.49 25.91
N GLU A 803 16.76 23.09 26.38
CA GLU A 803 17.95 22.84 25.56
C GLU A 803 17.84 21.52 24.78
N ALA A 804 17.20 20.49 25.34
CA ALA A 804 16.98 19.23 24.66
C ALA A 804 15.92 19.33 23.55
N THR A 805 14.84 20.11 23.76
CA THR A 805 13.88 20.42 22.69
C THR A 805 14.54 21.21 21.57
N ASN A 806 15.39 22.20 21.89
CA ASN A 806 16.19 22.91 20.89
C ASN A 806 17.13 21.97 20.11
N ARG A 807 17.86 21.06 20.78
CA ARG A 807 18.75 20.09 20.10
C ARG A 807 17.99 19.09 19.23
N PHE A 808 16.78 18.69 19.64
CA PHE A 808 15.91 17.82 18.85
C PHE A 808 15.45 18.52 17.56
N LEU A 809 15.13 19.81 17.61
CA LEU A 809 14.80 20.61 16.41
C LEU A 809 15.95 20.70 15.40
N LEU A 810 17.22 20.63 15.84
CA LEU A 810 18.37 20.58 14.92
C LEU A 810 18.37 19.33 14.01
N LEU A 811 17.73 18.23 14.43
CA LEU A 811 17.58 17.04 13.58
C LEU A 811 16.62 17.25 12.41
N SER A 812 15.77 18.29 12.41
CA SER A 812 14.80 18.52 11.34
C SER A 812 15.45 18.61 9.95
N HIS A 813 16.56 19.35 9.82
CA HIS A 813 17.30 19.46 8.56
C HIS A 813 17.97 18.15 8.14
N ILE A 814 18.39 17.31 9.10
CA ILE A 814 18.92 15.97 8.82
C ILE A 814 17.78 15.08 8.30
N CYS A 815 16.58 15.15 8.89
CA CYS A 815 15.40 14.44 8.40
C CYS A 815 14.91 14.91 7.02
N VAL A 816 15.09 16.19 6.66
CA VAL A 816 14.78 16.70 5.31
C VAL A 816 15.74 16.12 4.26
N LEU A 817 17.04 16.12 4.56
CA LEU A 817 18.07 15.62 3.64
C LEU A 817 18.10 14.08 3.54
N PHE A 818 17.72 13.40 4.62
CA PHE A 818 17.68 11.95 4.72
C PHE A 818 16.31 11.48 5.24
N PRO A 819 15.25 11.48 4.40
CA PRO A 819 13.87 11.20 4.84
C PRO A 819 13.67 9.86 5.56
N PHE A 820 14.53 8.87 5.32
CA PHE A 820 14.52 7.59 6.03
C PHE A 820 14.91 7.69 7.52
N THR A 821 15.61 8.75 7.93
CA THR A 821 15.98 8.94 9.35
C THR A 821 14.77 9.28 10.23
N TYR A 822 13.73 9.91 9.67
CA TYR A 822 12.50 10.23 10.39
C TYR A 822 11.74 8.97 10.90
N PRO A 823 11.38 7.98 10.06
CA PRO A 823 10.77 6.74 10.54
C PRO A 823 11.74 5.91 11.40
N LEU A 824 13.06 5.98 11.20
CA LEU A 824 14.02 5.35 12.13
C LEU A 824 13.95 5.98 13.53
N ILE A 825 13.82 7.31 13.64
CA ILE A 825 13.66 8.00 14.92
C ILE A 825 12.30 7.67 15.54
N GLN A 826 11.20 7.70 14.78
CA GLN A 826 9.85 7.40 15.29
C GLN A 826 9.69 5.95 15.77
N ASN A 827 10.28 4.99 15.07
CA ASN A 827 10.24 3.56 15.45
C ASN A 827 11.41 3.16 16.37
N SER A 828 12.29 4.09 16.77
CA SER A 828 13.37 3.78 17.69
C SER A 828 12.80 3.47 19.09
N PRO A 829 13.24 2.38 19.75
CA PRO A 829 12.84 2.11 21.13
C PRO A 829 13.19 3.28 22.05
N SER A 830 12.34 3.58 23.03
CA SER A 830 12.49 4.74 23.94
C SER A 830 13.85 4.85 24.63
N TRP A 831 14.58 3.74 24.82
CA TRP A 831 15.94 3.77 25.36
C TRP A 831 16.96 4.44 24.42
N VAL A 832 16.75 4.38 23.10
CA VAL A 832 17.56 5.09 22.08
C VAL A 832 17.28 6.59 22.16
N LEU A 833 16.01 6.99 22.25
CA LEU A 833 15.63 8.40 22.44
C LEU A 833 16.19 8.96 23.74
N ARG A 834 16.15 8.20 24.85
CA ARG A 834 16.76 8.58 26.13
C ARG A 834 18.30 8.59 26.10
N LEU A 835 18.95 7.82 25.22
CA LEU A 835 20.41 7.86 25.04
C LEU A 835 20.84 9.13 24.28
N LEU A 836 20.10 9.51 23.24
CA LEU A 836 20.38 10.70 22.41
C LEU A 836 19.92 12.00 23.10
N PHE A 837 18.80 11.95 23.83
CA PHE A 837 18.12 13.09 24.44
C PHE A 837 17.69 12.82 25.89
N PRO A 838 18.63 12.58 26.83
CA PRO A 838 18.33 12.14 28.20
C PRO A 838 17.48 13.10 29.06
N ASN A 839 17.28 14.35 28.61
CA ASN A 839 16.44 15.35 29.29
C ASN A 839 15.05 15.52 28.66
N LEU A 840 14.69 14.83 27.56
CA LEU A 840 13.32 14.83 27.06
C LEU A 840 12.41 13.99 27.95
N ARG A 841 11.16 14.43 28.13
CA ARG A 841 10.14 13.70 28.89
C ARG A 841 9.30 12.82 27.96
N GLU A 842 9.25 11.54 28.26
CA GLU A 842 8.38 10.55 27.60
C GLU A 842 7.18 10.25 28.52
N TRP A 843 6.24 11.18 28.61
CA TRP A 843 5.13 11.17 29.59
C TRP A 843 3.75 11.31 28.93
N TRP A 844 3.73 11.30 27.60
CA TRP A 844 2.56 11.64 26.78
C TRP A 844 1.44 10.60 26.88
N LEU A 845 1.79 9.31 26.89
CA LEU A 845 0.87 8.21 27.12
C LEU A 845 0.20 8.34 28.50
N ASP A 846 0.99 8.47 29.56
CA ASP A 846 0.49 8.59 30.94
C ASP A 846 -0.51 9.75 31.11
N GLN A 847 -0.31 10.88 30.40
CA GLN A 847 -1.26 11.99 30.44
C GLN A 847 -2.54 11.72 29.64
N VAL A 848 -2.46 11.06 28.48
CA VAL A 848 -3.65 10.64 27.73
C VAL A 848 -4.46 9.60 28.53
N HIS A 849 -3.80 8.57 29.09
CA HIS A 849 -4.44 7.59 29.98
C HIS A 849 -5.07 8.27 31.20
N SER A 850 -4.36 9.18 31.87
CA SER A 850 -4.89 9.96 33.01
C SER A 850 -6.16 10.76 32.69
N ILE A 851 -6.33 11.21 31.43
CA ILE A 851 -7.53 11.93 30.99
C ILE A 851 -8.64 10.94 30.62
N ARG A 852 -8.32 9.85 29.92
CA ARG A 852 -9.27 8.78 29.55
C ARG A 852 -9.91 8.12 30.78
N GLU A 853 -9.10 7.81 31.79
CA GLU A 853 -9.54 7.14 33.02
C GLU A 853 -10.09 8.12 34.08
N SER A 854 -10.19 9.42 33.76
CA SER A 854 -10.57 10.42 34.75
C SER A 854 -12.06 10.36 35.08
N PRO A 855 -12.46 10.19 36.36
CA PRO A 855 -13.87 10.20 36.76
C PRO A 855 -14.50 11.60 36.75
N ASP A 856 -13.72 12.65 36.50
CA ASP A 856 -14.18 14.04 36.38
C ASP A 856 -14.66 14.34 34.95
N ALA A 857 -15.97 14.22 34.72
CA ALA A 857 -16.61 14.53 33.45
C ALA A 857 -16.46 16.01 33.01
N GLU A 858 -16.10 16.93 33.92
CA GLU A 858 -15.80 18.33 33.57
C GLU A 858 -14.32 18.52 33.18
N ARG A 859 -13.41 17.61 33.56
CA ARG A 859 -12.01 17.62 33.08
C ARG A 859 -11.95 17.30 31.58
N ALA A 860 -12.85 16.44 31.09
CA ALA A 860 -12.99 16.16 29.67
C ALA A 860 -13.38 17.40 28.83
N LYS A 861 -14.08 18.38 29.43
CA LYS A 861 -14.46 19.64 28.77
C LYS A 861 -13.40 20.75 28.89
N ARG A 862 -12.45 20.60 29.82
CA ARG A 862 -11.37 21.56 30.11
C ARG A 862 -10.07 21.27 29.34
N THR A 863 -9.95 20.08 28.75
CA THR A 863 -8.72 19.58 28.11
C THR A 863 -8.91 19.32 26.62
N ILE A 864 -7.86 19.56 25.81
CA ILE A 864 -7.90 19.26 24.38
C ILE A 864 -8.17 17.77 24.14
N PHE A 865 -7.49 16.88 24.87
CA PHE A 865 -7.62 15.43 24.67
C PHE A 865 -8.97 14.89 25.15
N GLY A 866 -9.57 15.47 26.21
CA GLY A 866 -10.95 15.17 26.59
C GLY A 866 -11.97 15.55 25.49
N GLY A 867 -11.75 16.67 24.80
CA GLY A 867 -12.52 17.08 23.63
C GLY A 867 -12.37 16.12 22.44
N ILE A 868 -11.18 15.59 22.20
CA ILE A 868 -10.93 14.60 21.14
C ILE A 868 -11.57 13.25 21.49
N LEU A 869 -11.41 12.76 22.71
CA LEU A 869 -12.00 11.50 23.19
C LEU A 869 -13.53 11.50 23.13
N SER A 870 -14.16 12.64 23.44
CA SER A 870 -15.62 12.84 23.37
C SER A 870 -16.14 13.22 21.97
N SER A 871 -15.28 13.27 20.96
CA SER A 871 -15.64 13.65 19.58
C SER A 871 -16.25 12.50 18.76
N LYS A 872 -16.77 12.85 17.58
CA LYS A 872 -17.28 11.90 16.56
C LYS A 872 -16.19 11.32 15.65
N LEU A 873 -14.90 11.46 15.98
CA LEU A 873 -13.82 10.83 15.21
C LEU A 873 -13.91 9.29 15.29
N PRO A 874 -13.33 8.55 14.33
CA PRO A 874 -13.14 7.10 14.44
C PRO A 874 -12.31 6.74 15.66
N ASP A 875 -12.50 5.54 16.21
CA ASP A 875 -11.81 5.14 17.43
C ASP A 875 -10.31 4.85 17.21
N GLU A 876 -9.90 4.59 15.97
CA GLU A 876 -8.50 4.55 15.51
C GLU A 876 -7.76 5.87 15.81
N GLU A 877 -8.38 7.01 15.48
CA GLU A 877 -7.87 8.36 15.78
C GLU A 877 -7.91 8.70 17.28
N LYS A 878 -8.60 7.90 18.09
CA LYS A 878 -8.67 8.02 19.55
C LYS A 878 -7.79 7.00 20.30
N THR A 879 -6.92 6.25 19.63
CA THR A 879 -6.00 5.31 20.29
C THR A 879 -4.95 6.05 21.13
N ASP A 880 -4.53 5.48 22.27
CA ASP A 880 -3.64 6.20 23.19
C ASP A 880 -2.26 6.56 22.59
N LEU A 881 -1.69 5.70 21.73
CA LEU A 881 -0.45 5.98 20.98
C LEU A 881 -0.61 7.12 19.97
N ARG A 882 -1.76 7.17 19.27
CA ARG A 882 -2.11 8.26 18.34
C ARG A 882 -2.23 9.59 19.09
N LEU A 883 -3.00 9.60 20.19
CA LEU A 883 -3.19 10.79 21.02
C LEU A 883 -1.91 11.22 21.72
N ALA A 884 -1.03 10.30 22.13
CA ALA A 884 0.26 10.62 22.72
C ALA A 884 1.23 11.26 21.70
N SER A 885 1.16 10.86 20.43
CA SER A 885 1.89 11.51 19.33
C SER A 885 1.37 12.94 19.07
N GLU A 886 0.04 13.10 19.07
CA GLU A 886 -0.63 14.42 19.03
C GLU A 886 -0.39 15.26 20.30
N ALA A 887 0.06 14.67 21.42
CA ALA A 887 0.43 15.39 22.64
C ALA A 887 1.87 15.90 22.61
N GLN A 888 2.82 15.10 22.13
CA GLN A 888 4.24 15.47 22.06
C GLN A 888 4.47 16.70 21.16
N SER A 889 3.92 16.68 19.94
CA SER A 889 4.04 17.81 19.00
C SER A 889 3.32 19.07 19.49
N MET A 890 2.42 18.94 20.47
CA MET A 890 1.63 20.04 21.00
C MET A 890 2.42 20.92 21.94
N VAL A 891 3.15 20.29 22.86
CA VAL A 891 4.06 21.03 23.74
C VAL A 891 5.19 21.65 22.92
N PHE A 892 5.84 20.88 22.05
CA PHE A 892 7.01 21.34 21.29
C PHE A 892 6.75 22.58 20.41
N ALA A 893 5.65 22.58 19.63
CA ALA A 893 5.34 23.69 18.72
C ALA A 893 4.78 24.92 19.46
N GLY A 894 4.04 24.71 20.55
CA GLY A 894 3.46 25.78 21.36
C GLY A 894 4.50 26.56 22.18
N GLU A 895 5.39 25.80 22.82
CA GLU A 895 6.52 26.26 23.64
C GLU A 895 7.39 27.30 22.91
N SER A 896 7.98 26.92 21.78
CA SER A 896 9.05 27.74 21.19
C SER A 896 8.52 28.90 20.33
N THR A 897 7.42 28.70 19.60
CA THR A 897 6.89 29.72 18.67
C THR A 897 6.24 30.89 19.41
N THR A 898 5.48 30.62 20.48
CA THR A 898 4.79 31.68 21.23
C THR A 898 5.75 32.46 22.12
N ALA A 899 6.73 31.78 22.73
CA ALA A 899 7.85 32.43 23.42
C ALA A 899 8.64 33.38 22.50
N TRP A 900 8.89 32.98 21.25
CA TRP A 900 9.52 33.86 20.26
C TRP A 900 8.66 35.10 19.94
N GLY A 901 7.34 34.91 19.77
CA GLY A 901 6.39 36.01 19.59
C GLY A 901 6.45 37.00 20.76
N LEU A 902 6.39 36.50 22.00
CA LEU A 902 6.52 37.32 23.22
C LEU A 902 7.84 38.10 23.27
N ASN A 903 8.98 37.45 22.98
CA ASN A 903 10.29 38.11 22.91
C ASN A 903 10.30 39.26 21.90
N SER A 904 9.82 38.99 20.69
CA SER A 904 9.86 39.93 19.57
C SER A 904 8.98 41.15 19.83
N VAL A 905 7.76 40.95 20.32
CA VAL A 905 6.82 42.06 20.57
C VAL A 905 7.33 42.93 21.72
N LEU A 906 7.84 42.33 22.81
CA LEU A 906 8.37 43.09 23.93
C LEU A 906 9.68 43.81 23.58
N TYR A 907 10.54 43.21 22.75
CA TYR A 907 11.73 43.90 22.24
C TYR A 907 11.34 45.14 21.41
N GLU A 908 10.46 44.99 20.42
CA GLU A 908 10.09 46.10 19.52
C GLU A 908 9.39 47.23 20.29
N LEU A 909 8.57 46.91 21.30
CA LEU A 909 8.01 47.91 22.21
C LEU A 909 9.07 48.70 22.99
N LEU A 910 10.06 48.02 23.58
CA LEU A 910 11.10 48.68 24.37
C LEU A 910 12.11 49.44 23.48
N ALA A 911 12.24 49.05 22.21
CA ALA A 911 13.02 49.76 21.20
C ALA A 911 12.31 51.01 20.63
N HIS A 912 10.97 51.06 20.70
CA HIS A 912 10.15 52.16 20.15
C HIS A 912 9.25 52.81 21.22
N PRO A 913 9.78 53.73 22.05
CA PRO A 913 9.06 54.34 23.18
C PRO A 913 7.70 54.96 22.87
N ASP A 914 7.51 55.55 21.69
CA ASP A 914 6.21 56.10 21.29
C ASP A 914 5.15 55.01 21.03
N GLU A 915 5.55 53.84 20.53
CA GLU A 915 4.64 52.70 20.32
C GLU A 915 4.22 52.09 21.66
N PHE A 916 5.17 51.98 22.61
CA PHE A 916 4.87 51.61 23.99
C PHE A 916 3.91 52.60 24.64
N ARG A 917 4.13 53.91 24.47
CA ARG A 917 3.27 54.96 25.04
C ARG A 917 1.85 54.87 24.49
N LYS A 918 1.66 54.77 23.16
CA LYS A 918 0.33 54.61 22.54
C LYS A 918 -0.39 53.35 23.03
N LEU A 919 0.32 52.22 23.11
CA LEU A 919 -0.25 50.97 23.62
C LEU A 919 -0.64 51.11 25.10
N LYS A 920 0.18 51.80 25.90
CA LYS A 920 -0.12 52.06 27.32
C LYS A 920 -1.28 53.03 27.50
N GLU A 921 -1.47 53.99 26.61
CA GLU A 921 -2.64 54.88 26.56
C GLU A 921 -3.92 54.07 26.25
N GLU A 922 -3.90 53.14 25.27
CA GLU A 922 -5.02 52.22 24.99
C GLU A 922 -5.33 51.31 26.20
N LEU A 923 -4.31 50.67 26.77
CA LEU A 923 -4.48 49.75 27.90
C LEU A 923 -4.92 50.46 29.18
N SER A 924 -4.48 51.70 29.43
CA SER A 924 -4.89 52.47 30.62
C SER A 924 -6.35 52.93 30.57
N ALA A 925 -7.01 52.84 29.42
CA ALA A 925 -8.46 53.06 29.31
C ALA A 925 -9.29 51.85 29.81
N LEU A 926 -8.65 50.69 30.05
CA LEU A 926 -9.31 49.51 30.60
C LEU A 926 -9.70 49.71 32.07
N LYS A 927 -10.94 49.39 32.40
CA LYS A 927 -11.43 49.33 33.80
C LYS A 927 -11.06 47.97 34.38
N LEU A 928 -9.81 47.87 34.85
CA LEU A 928 -9.25 46.67 35.48
C LEU A 928 -9.86 46.42 36.87
N ASP A 929 -9.69 45.20 37.35
CA ASP A 929 -10.07 44.79 38.70
C ASP A 929 -8.93 45.05 39.72
N PRO A 930 -9.11 44.76 41.02
CA PRO A 930 -8.06 44.95 42.03
C PRO A 930 -6.80 44.07 41.88
N SER A 931 -6.77 43.10 40.95
CA SER A 931 -5.57 42.30 40.66
C SER A 931 -4.60 43.02 39.70
N GLY A 932 -5.11 43.98 38.91
CA GLY A 932 -4.34 44.66 37.87
C GLY A 932 -4.06 43.82 36.61
N ILE A 933 -4.64 42.62 36.51
CA ILE A 933 -4.52 41.75 35.32
C ILE A 933 -5.78 41.92 34.45
N PRO A 934 -5.64 42.25 33.15
CA PRO A 934 -6.79 42.35 32.26
C PRO A 934 -7.38 40.97 31.94
N SER A 935 -8.70 40.90 31.82
CA SER A 935 -9.37 39.67 31.38
C SER A 935 -9.17 39.43 29.87
N LEU A 936 -9.37 38.19 29.42
CA LEU A 936 -9.29 37.87 27.99
C LEU A 936 -10.27 38.73 27.17
N SER A 937 -11.51 38.92 27.63
CA SER A 937 -12.52 39.75 26.95
C SER A 937 -12.28 41.25 27.05
N GLN A 938 -11.28 41.70 27.82
CA GLN A 938 -10.83 43.10 27.83
C GLN A 938 -9.69 43.36 26.83
N VAL A 939 -8.95 42.32 26.40
CA VAL A 939 -7.87 42.43 25.39
C VAL A 939 -8.29 41.94 24.01
N ASP A 940 -9.22 40.99 23.90
CA ASP A 940 -9.76 40.53 22.62
C ASP A 940 -10.55 41.68 21.95
N GLY A 941 -10.03 42.18 20.81
CA GLY A 941 -10.63 43.30 20.07
C GLY A 941 -10.00 44.68 20.28
N LEU A 942 -8.95 44.81 21.12
CA LEU A 942 -8.18 46.07 21.20
C LEU A 942 -7.37 46.30 19.90
N PRO A 943 -7.60 47.40 19.16
CA PRO A 943 -7.01 47.60 17.84
C PRO A 943 -5.50 47.86 17.88
N TYR A 944 -4.98 48.64 18.84
CA TYR A 944 -3.53 48.93 18.91
C TYR A 944 -2.75 47.72 19.38
N LEU A 945 -3.19 47.07 20.46
CA LEU A 945 -2.63 45.80 20.93
C LEU A 945 -2.63 44.75 19.81
N GLY A 946 -3.74 44.62 19.08
CA GLY A 946 -3.85 43.72 17.93
C GLY A 946 -2.85 44.05 16.82
N ALA A 947 -2.69 45.33 16.49
CA ALA A 947 -1.76 45.83 15.47
C ALA A 947 -0.28 45.69 15.87
N ILE A 948 0.06 45.94 17.14
CA ILE A 948 1.40 45.75 17.73
C ILE A 948 1.84 44.29 17.59
N ILE A 949 0.97 43.35 17.97
CA ILE A 949 1.23 41.91 17.88
C ILE A 949 1.34 41.48 16.41
N GLN A 950 0.45 41.97 15.56
CA GLN A 950 0.45 41.67 14.13
C GLN A 950 1.71 42.16 13.42
N GLU A 951 2.20 43.36 13.76
CA GLU A 951 3.43 43.94 13.19
C GLU A 951 4.69 43.25 13.70
N ALA A 952 4.77 42.96 15.00
CA ALA A 952 5.91 42.23 15.56
C ALA A 952 6.04 40.83 14.95
N LEU A 953 4.92 40.12 14.74
CA LEU A 953 4.91 38.83 14.04
C LEU A 953 5.07 38.95 12.52
N ARG A 954 4.92 40.15 11.93
CA ARG A 954 5.28 40.42 10.53
C ARG A 954 6.80 40.53 10.41
N VAL A 955 7.41 41.40 11.20
CA VAL A 955 8.86 41.66 11.21
C VAL A 955 9.64 40.43 11.69
N HIS A 956 9.17 39.76 12.75
CA HIS A 956 9.80 38.60 13.38
C HIS A 956 8.85 37.38 13.40
N PRO A 957 8.61 36.70 12.26
CA PRO A 957 7.77 35.51 12.25
C PRO A 957 8.39 34.38 13.09
N GLY A 958 7.60 33.79 13.99
CA GLY A 958 8.03 32.66 14.84
C GLY A 958 8.32 31.36 14.10
N VAL A 959 8.00 31.29 12.80
CA VAL A 959 8.46 30.28 11.84
C VAL A 959 8.91 31.02 10.59
N LEU A 960 10.21 30.96 10.28
CA LEU A 960 10.79 31.62 9.09
C LEU A 960 10.76 30.73 7.84
N THR A 961 10.62 29.41 8.04
CA THR A 961 10.83 28.39 7.02
C THR A 961 9.92 28.52 5.79
N ARG A 962 10.35 27.82 4.74
CA ARG A 962 9.57 27.43 3.57
C ARG A 962 8.27 26.75 4.02
N GLN A 963 7.12 27.43 3.90
CA GLN A 963 5.81 26.86 4.27
C GLN A 963 5.29 25.94 3.16
N MET A 964 5.91 24.78 3.04
CA MET A 964 5.70 23.84 1.92
C MET A 964 4.24 23.35 1.78
N ARG A 965 3.86 23.14 0.52
CA ARG A 965 2.61 22.55 0.04
C ARG A 965 2.88 21.65 -1.16
N VAL A 966 2.09 20.59 -1.28
CA VAL A 966 1.96 19.79 -2.50
C VAL A 966 0.51 19.88 -2.97
N SER A 967 0.31 20.15 -4.26
CA SER A 967 -1.00 19.98 -4.92
C SER A 967 -0.98 18.64 -5.66
N PRO A 968 -1.70 17.60 -5.20
CA PRO A 968 -1.50 16.24 -5.69
C PRO A 968 -2.05 16.02 -7.10
N GLU A 969 -3.14 16.70 -7.46
CA GLU A 969 -3.94 16.40 -8.65
C GLU A 969 -3.92 17.52 -9.71
N VAL A 970 -3.64 18.76 -9.31
CA VAL A 970 -3.85 19.96 -10.14
C VAL A 970 -2.58 20.82 -10.19
N PRO A 971 -2.08 21.22 -11.38
CA PRO A 971 -0.88 22.04 -11.47
C PRO A 971 -1.04 23.41 -10.78
N VAL A 972 0.10 23.99 -10.41
CA VAL A 972 0.21 25.35 -9.88
C VAL A 972 0.67 26.26 -11.01
N ILE A 973 -0.20 27.17 -11.44
CA ILE A 973 0.04 28.09 -12.57
C ILE A 973 0.34 29.48 -11.99
N TYR A 974 1.53 30.00 -12.30
CA TYR A 974 1.99 31.33 -11.87
C TYR A 974 2.20 32.25 -13.08
N MET A 975 1.89 33.54 -12.94
CA MET A 975 2.11 34.55 -13.97
C MET A 975 3.06 35.62 -13.42
N ASP A 976 4.29 35.67 -13.93
CA ASP A 976 5.20 36.77 -13.68
C ASP A 976 4.67 38.01 -14.40
N ARG A 977 3.90 38.84 -13.66
CA ARG A 977 3.24 40.04 -14.19
C ARG A 977 4.24 41.06 -14.77
N ALA A 978 5.47 41.09 -14.26
CA ALA A 978 6.51 42.02 -14.70
C ALA A 978 7.19 41.58 -16.00
N LYS A 979 7.29 40.27 -16.26
CA LYS A 979 7.86 39.71 -17.51
C LYS A 979 6.81 39.23 -18.52
N GLY A 980 5.53 39.27 -18.17
CA GLY A 980 4.43 38.74 -18.98
C GLY A 980 4.50 37.23 -19.22
N LYS A 981 5.18 36.48 -18.34
CA LYS A 981 5.50 35.06 -18.55
C LYS A 981 4.71 34.16 -17.61
N THR A 982 4.00 33.19 -18.19
CA THR A 982 3.39 32.09 -17.45
C THR A 982 4.43 31.01 -17.12
N TYR A 983 4.32 30.45 -15.93
CA TYR A 983 5.07 29.30 -15.44
C TYR A 983 4.06 28.24 -14.96
N VAL A 984 4.31 26.98 -15.28
CA VAL A 984 3.44 25.86 -14.88
C VAL A 984 4.26 24.86 -14.09
N VAL A 985 3.90 24.67 -12.82
CA VAL A 985 4.48 23.67 -11.94
C VAL A 985 3.55 22.45 -11.92
N PRO A 986 4.02 21.24 -12.30
CA PRO A 986 3.19 20.04 -12.32
C PRO A 986 2.58 19.66 -10.97
N PRO A 987 1.53 18.81 -10.94
CA PRO A 987 1.07 18.15 -9.72
C PRO A 987 2.19 17.34 -9.05
N GLY A 988 2.08 17.12 -7.74
CA GLY A 988 3.04 16.35 -6.94
C GLY A 988 4.35 17.09 -6.58
N VAL A 989 4.66 18.20 -7.25
CA VAL A 989 5.85 19.02 -6.97
C VAL A 989 5.70 19.81 -5.67
N VAL A 990 6.80 19.96 -4.91
CA VAL A 990 6.81 20.76 -3.69
C VAL A 990 6.85 22.25 -4.04
N THR A 991 5.97 23.02 -3.39
CA THR A 991 5.80 24.46 -3.63
C THR A 991 5.73 25.21 -2.32
N SER A 992 6.36 26.38 -2.21
CA SER A 992 6.47 27.07 -0.91
C SER A 992 6.61 28.59 -1.00
N MET A 993 6.33 29.25 0.11
CA MET A 993 6.65 30.65 0.38
C MET A 993 7.17 30.76 1.82
N SER A 994 8.07 31.69 2.07
CA SER A 994 8.66 31.93 3.40
C SER A 994 8.20 33.29 3.93
N PRO A 995 7.57 33.37 5.13
CA PRO A 995 7.20 34.63 5.76
C PRO A 995 8.37 35.61 5.86
N HIS A 996 9.60 35.09 6.05
CA HIS A 996 10.80 35.91 6.11
C HIS A 996 10.95 36.87 4.92
N ILE A 997 10.66 36.39 3.70
CA ILE A 997 10.86 37.11 2.43
C ILE A 997 9.66 37.98 2.11
N THR A 998 8.47 37.39 2.11
CA THR A 998 7.21 37.99 1.69
C THR A 998 6.75 39.12 2.61
N HIS A 999 6.92 38.98 3.93
CA HIS A 999 6.64 40.04 4.89
C HIS A 999 7.64 41.21 4.79
N ARG A 1000 8.75 41.01 4.08
CA ARG A 1000 9.80 42.01 3.82
C ARG A 1000 9.70 42.64 2.41
N ASP A 1001 8.69 42.29 1.62
CA ASP A 1001 8.51 42.82 0.26
C ASP A 1001 7.91 44.24 0.29
N PRO A 1002 8.61 45.27 -0.23
CA PRO A 1002 8.12 46.64 -0.27
C PRO A 1002 6.88 46.84 -1.17
N ALA A 1003 6.57 45.89 -2.07
CA ALA A 1003 5.34 45.92 -2.87
C ALA A 1003 4.09 45.51 -2.06
N ALA A 1004 4.26 44.81 -0.93
CA ALA A 1004 3.18 44.46 0.00
C ALA A 1004 3.19 45.32 1.27
N PHE A 1005 4.37 45.75 1.75
CA PHE A 1005 4.54 46.53 2.97
C PHE A 1005 5.53 47.67 2.76
N GLU A 1006 5.03 48.90 2.61
CA GLU A 1006 5.85 50.12 2.59
C GLU A 1006 6.78 50.21 3.82
N ASP A 1007 8.04 50.56 3.63
CA ASP A 1007 9.09 50.51 4.66
C ASP A 1007 9.09 49.20 5.46
N PRO A 1008 9.37 48.05 4.80
CA PRO A 1008 9.07 46.73 5.36
C PRO A 1008 9.92 46.34 6.58
N LEU A 1009 11.03 47.02 6.85
CA LEU A 1009 11.88 46.77 8.03
C LEU A 1009 11.56 47.72 9.20
N GLU A 1010 10.73 48.73 8.98
CA GLU A 1010 10.19 49.61 10.02
C GLU A 1010 9.09 48.88 10.80
N PHE A 1011 9.17 48.96 12.13
CA PHE A 1011 8.09 48.52 13.02
C PHE A 1011 7.03 49.64 13.08
N ARG A 1012 6.00 49.54 12.23
CA ARG A 1012 4.94 50.57 12.11
C ARG A 1012 3.54 49.97 12.33
N PRO A 1013 3.16 49.65 13.58
CA PRO A 1013 1.86 49.03 13.94
C PRO A 1013 0.65 49.70 13.29
N GLN A 1014 0.66 51.04 13.21
CA GLN A 1014 -0.40 51.84 12.60
C GLN A 1014 -0.84 51.36 11.21
N ARG A 1015 0.06 50.75 10.41
CA ARG A 1015 -0.26 50.25 9.06
C ARG A 1015 -1.45 49.30 9.02
N TRP A 1016 -1.66 48.49 10.07
CA TRP A 1016 -2.75 47.52 10.15
C TRP A 1016 -4.12 48.14 10.46
N ILE A 1017 -4.12 49.36 11.01
CA ILE A 1017 -5.31 50.14 11.32
C ILE A 1017 -5.67 51.01 10.10
N ASP A 1018 -4.66 51.62 9.46
CA ASP A 1018 -4.82 52.50 8.30
C ASP A 1018 -5.22 51.70 7.03
N ASP A 1019 -4.64 50.51 6.82
CA ASP A 1019 -5.06 49.59 5.75
C ASP A 1019 -5.22 48.13 6.23
N PRO A 1020 -6.42 47.76 6.70
CA PRO A 1020 -6.75 46.38 7.07
C PRO A 1020 -6.61 45.36 5.92
N ARG A 1021 -6.53 45.78 4.65
CA ARG A 1021 -6.36 44.88 3.49
C ARG A 1021 -4.99 44.21 3.51
N LEU A 1022 -3.99 44.78 4.18
CA LEU A 1022 -2.66 44.19 4.38
C LEU A 1022 -2.71 42.79 5.01
N ALA A 1023 -3.80 42.45 5.72
CA ALA A 1023 -4.03 41.11 6.28
C ALA A 1023 -3.91 39.98 5.23
N ARG A 1024 -4.19 40.24 3.95
CA ARG A 1024 -4.08 39.23 2.87
C ARG A 1024 -2.63 38.76 2.63
N TYR A 1025 -1.66 39.64 2.86
CA TYR A 1025 -0.23 39.37 2.65
C TYR A 1025 0.43 38.68 3.84
N PHE A 1026 -0.23 38.63 5.00
CA PHE A 1026 0.29 38.02 6.21
C PHE A 1026 0.07 36.51 6.25
N HIS A 1027 1.13 35.75 6.49
CA HIS A 1027 1.07 34.29 6.69
C HIS A 1027 2.06 33.79 7.76
N GLY A 1028 2.33 34.60 8.79
CA GLY A 1028 3.10 34.16 9.96
C GLY A 1028 2.51 32.96 10.71
N PHE A 1029 1.20 32.70 10.53
CA PHE A 1029 0.49 31.51 11.02
C PHE A 1029 0.14 30.50 9.89
N ALA A 1030 0.76 30.63 8.72
CA ALA A 1030 0.37 29.96 7.47
C ALA A 1030 -1.09 30.20 7.04
N ARG A 1031 -1.46 29.69 5.85
CA ARG A 1031 -2.80 29.87 5.26
C ARG A 1031 -3.34 28.55 4.67
N GLY A 1032 -4.61 28.57 4.26
CA GLY A 1032 -5.38 27.43 3.77
C GLY A 1032 -5.78 26.43 4.86
N SER A 1033 -6.24 25.24 4.46
CA SER A 1033 -6.68 24.14 5.35
C SER A 1033 -5.57 23.51 6.21
N ARG A 1034 -4.31 23.91 6.01
CA ARG A 1034 -3.13 23.50 6.77
C ARG A 1034 -2.44 24.70 7.45
N ASN A 1035 -3.23 25.68 7.91
CA ASN A 1035 -2.77 26.80 8.73
C ASN A 1035 -2.46 26.37 10.18
N CYS A 1036 -1.96 27.29 11.01
CA CYS A 1036 -1.61 27.02 12.40
C CYS A 1036 -2.87 26.86 13.26
N VAL A 1037 -3.15 25.61 13.66
CA VAL A 1037 -4.24 25.28 14.61
C VAL A 1037 -4.11 26.01 15.96
N GLY A 1038 -2.89 26.29 16.40
CA GLY A 1038 -2.60 27.04 17.63
C GLY A 1038 -2.75 28.56 17.53
N MET A 1039 -3.09 29.12 16.36
CA MET A 1039 -3.09 30.58 16.11
C MET A 1039 -3.93 31.36 17.13
N SER A 1040 -5.20 30.95 17.33
CA SER A 1040 -6.13 31.63 18.25
C SER A 1040 -5.63 31.63 19.70
N LEU A 1041 -4.78 30.67 20.03
CA LEU A 1041 -4.27 30.43 21.36
C LEU A 1041 -3.01 31.29 21.58
N ALA A 1042 -2.04 31.18 20.68
CA ALA A 1042 -0.82 31.99 20.68
C ALA A 1042 -1.10 33.51 20.66
N ARG A 1043 -2.08 33.98 19.87
CA ARG A 1043 -2.44 35.41 19.85
C ARG A 1043 -2.98 35.91 21.20
N ARG A 1044 -3.76 35.08 21.90
CA ARG A 1044 -4.35 35.41 23.21
C ARG A 1044 -3.32 35.36 24.34
N GLU A 1045 -2.39 34.41 24.28
CA GLU A 1045 -1.21 34.33 25.14
C GLU A 1045 -0.38 35.61 25.09
N ILE A 1046 -0.03 36.03 23.87
CA ILE A 1046 0.76 37.24 23.62
C ILE A 1046 -0.01 38.47 24.10
N ALA A 1047 -1.30 38.59 23.75
CA ALA A 1047 -2.13 39.74 24.14
C ALA A 1047 -2.24 39.90 25.67
N LEU A 1048 -2.61 38.83 26.40
CA LEU A 1048 -2.75 38.87 27.86
C LEU A 1048 -1.42 39.17 28.56
N THR A 1049 -0.35 38.50 28.15
CA THR A 1049 0.99 38.67 28.74
C THR A 1049 1.50 40.09 28.52
N LEU A 1050 1.46 40.57 27.28
CA LEU A 1050 1.94 41.89 26.90
C LEU A 1050 1.15 43.00 27.58
N ALA A 1051 -0.20 42.90 27.58
CA ALA A 1051 -1.06 43.86 28.24
C ALA A 1051 -0.74 43.95 29.75
N THR A 1052 -0.60 42.81 30.43
CA THR A 1052 -0.25 42.77 31.85
C THR A 1052 1.12 43.41 32.13
N LEU A 1053 2.12 43.20 31.26
CA LEU A 1053 3.45 43.78 31.41
C LEU A 1053 3.46 45.30 31.19
N VAL A 1054 2.79 45.80 30.16
CA VAL A 1054 2.74 47.24 29.82
C VAL A 1054 1.91 48.04 30.83
N LEU A 1055 0.85 47.45 31.38
CA LEU A 1055 0.08 48.02 32.49
C LEU A 1055 0.93 48.11 33.78
N LYS A 1056 1.72 47.08 34.07
CA LYS A 1056 2.44 46.92 35.34
C LYS A 1056 3.77 47.65 35.41
N TYR A 1057 4.53 47.67 34.32
CA TYR A 1057 5.86 48.28 34.26
C TYR A 1057 5.88 49.46 33.28
N ASP A 1058 6.74 50.44 33.54
CA ASP A 1058 6.95 51.61 32.67
C ASP A 1058 8.34 51.63 32.03
N LEU A 1059 8.56 52.43 30.98
CA LEU A 1059 9.89 52.57 30.39
C LEU A 1059 10.83 53.28 31.37
N TYR A 1060 12.00 52.70 31.65
CA TYR A 1060 12.93 53.31 32.59
C TYR A 1060 13.64 54.53 31.98
N HIS A 1061 13.38 55.70 32.57
CA HIS A 1061 13.99 56.99 32.26
C HIS A 1061 14.63 57.64 33.51
N GLY A 1062 15.00 56.82 34.51
CA GLY A 1062 15.56 57.29 35.79
C GLY A 1062 14.54 57.57 36.89
N GLN A 1063 13.26 57.27 36.67
CA GLN A 1063 12.20 57.42 37.68
C GLN A 1063 12.24 56.34 38.77
N LYS A 1064 11.42 56.53 39.81
CA LYS A 1064 11.07 55.49 40.79
C LYS A 1064 9.73 54.87 40.41
N GLY A 1065 9.52 53.60 40.74
CA GLY A 1065 8.34 52.83 40.40
C GLY A 1065 8.65 51.65 39.46
N PRO A 1066 7.73 50.66 39.38
CA PRO A 1066 7.84 49.51 38.50
C PRO A 1066 8.21 49.90 37.07
N SER A 1067 9.40 49.52 36.63
CA SER A 1067 9.93 49.91 35.32
C SER A 1067 10.84 48.85 34.70
N MET A 1068 11.04 48.94 33.39
CA MET A 1068 11.86 48.00 32.62
C MET A 1068 12.66 48.70 31.51
N GLU A 1069 13.84 48.14 31.21
CA GLU A 1069 14.75 48.60 30.14
C GLU A 1069 15.37 47.40 29.42
N LEU A 1070 15.66 47.56 28.12
CA LEU A 1070 16.56 46.65 27.41
C LEU A 1070 17.97 46.77 28.00
N TYR A 1071 18.61 45.62 28.27
CA TYR A 1071 19.95 45.57 28.83
C TYR A 1071 20.91 44.89 27.86
N GLU A 1072 21.92 45.62 27.38
CA GLU A 1072 22.97 45.09 26.47
C GLU A 1072 22.40 44.19 25.35
N THR A 1073 21.28 44.59 24.75
CA THR A 1073 20.55 43.81 23.74
C THR A 1073 20.65 44.52 22.39
N GLU A 1074 21.24 43.87 21.40
CA GLU A 1074 21.48 44.41 20.06
C GLU A 1074 20.63 43.67 19.04
N ARG A 1075 19.84 44.40 18.23
CA ARG A 1075 18.87 43.82 17.29
C ARG A 1075 19.48 42.71 16.42
N ALA A 1076 20.58 43.03 15.73
CA ALA A 1076 21.25 42.13 14.78
C ALA A 1076 21.97 40.92 15.43
N ARG A 1077 22.13 40.90 16.77
CA ARG A 1077 22.74 39.77 17.50
C ARG A 1077 21.70 38.95 18.24
N ASP A 1078 20.78 39.61 18.94
CA ASP A 1078 19.93 39.03 19.98
C ASP A 1078 18.45 38.91 19.59
N VAL A 1079 18.05 39.42 18.42
CA VAL A 1079 16.64 39.48 17.97
C VAL A 1079 16.47 39.03 16.52
N ASP A 1080 17.17 39.66 15.57
CA ASP A 1080 17.11 39.28 14.17
C ASP A 1080 17.69 37.86 13.98
N ALA A 1081 17.00 37.02 13.22
CA ALA A 1081 17.39 35.63 13.05
C ALA A 1081 18.63 35.47 12.17
N HIS A 1082 19.63 34.77 12.71
CA HIS A 1082 20.86 34.39 12.03
C HIS A 1082 20.79 32.99 11.41
N SER A 1083 20.00 32.11 12.04
CA SER A 1083 19.78 30.71 11.65
C SER A 1083 18.29 30.35 11.82
N ASP A 1084 17.84 29.34 11.07
CA ASP A 1084 16.47 28.79 11.09
C ASP A 1084 16.55 27.28 11.32
N PHE A 1085 15.80 26.79 12.31
CA PHE A 1085 15.62 25.36 12.63
C PHE A 1085 14.15 25.09 12.97
N ILE A 1086 13.25 25.39 12.03
CA ILE A 1086 11.79 25.55 12.22
C ILE A 1086 11.45 26.84 12.99
N ILE A 1087 12.18 27.11 14.07
CA ILE A 1087 12.17 28.39 14.78
C ILE A 1087 13.41 29.22 14.43
N PRO A 1088 13.30 30.56 14.43
CA PRO A 1088 14.46 31.45 14.34
C PRO A 1088 15.41 31.29 15.54
N VAL A 1089 16.71 31.39 15.26
CA VAL A 1089 17.80 31.37 16.25
C VAL A 1089 18.68 32.63 16.07
N PRO A 1090 18.97 33.39 17.14
CA PRO A 1090 19.87 34.55 17.10
C PRO A 1090 21.33 34.21 16.75
N ALA A 1091 22.20 35.22 16.69
CA ALA A 1091 23.61 35.02 16.35
C ALA A 1091 24.39 34.25 17.43
N GLU A 1092 25.45 33.57 17.02
CA GLU A 1092 26.33 32.83 17.95
C GLU A 1092 26.93 33.77 19.02
N GLY A 1093 26.94 33.32 20.27
CA GLY A 1093 27.34 34.13 21.43
C GLY A 1093 26.23 35.03 22.02
N SER A 1094 25.08 35.18 21.33
CA SER A 1094 23.92 35.90 21.86
C SER A 1094 23.48 35.39 23.24
N GLN A 1095 22.98 36.30 24.07
CA GLN A 1095 22.36 35.99 25.36
C GLN A 1095 20.82 35.99 25.29
N GLY A 1096 20.25 36.17 24.09
CA GLY A 1096 18.85 36.51 23.85
C GLY A 1096 18.50 37.92 24.33
N VAL A 1097 17.23 38.30 24.14
CA VAL A 1097 16.69 39.55 24.70
C VAL A 1097 16.85 39.55 26.22
N ARG A 1098 17.55 40.57 26.74
CA ARG A 1098 17.78 40.78 28.16
C ARG A 1098 17.09 42.05 28.62
N ILE A 1099 16.32 41.94 29.70
CA ILE A 1099 15.54 43.06 30.26
C ILE A 1099 15.93 43.19 31.74
N ARG A 1100 16.25 44.41 32.19
CA ARG A 1100 16.35 44.71 33.63
C ARG A 1100 15.00 45.23 34.09
N PHE A 1101 14.46 44.61 35.14
CA PHE A 1101 13.28 45.11 35.85
C PHE A 1101 13.71 45.90 37.10
N ARG A 1102 12.92 46.91 37.46
CA ARG A 1102 13.17 47.85 38.57
C ARG A 1102 11.85 48.16 39.29
N THR A 1103 11.95 48.70 40.50
CA THR A 1103 10.83 49.10 41.38
C THR A 1103 11.17 50.40 42.11
#